data_AF-A0A1I6XSA7-F1
#
_entry.id   AF-A0A1I6XSA7-F1
#
_cell.length_a   1.000
_cell.length_b   1.000
_cell.length_c   1.000
_cell.angle_alpha   90.00
_cell.angle_beta   90.00
_cell.angle_gamma   90.00
#
_symmetry.space_group_name_H-M   'P 1'
#
loop_
_entity.id
_entity.type
_entity.pdbx_description
1 polymer ?
#
loop_
_entity_poly.entity_id
_entity_poly.type
_entity_poly.pdbx_seq_one_letter_code
_entity_poly.pdbx_strand_id
1 'polypeptide(L)'
;MSDDQLTPEQLQWVQAVYKALGWTFKEKEEAERETAAAIKEKEEKEIAQATAKTKAEDDKKIGAAVTEATAERIKQESDEKLKDVTAQLTDLKADVKDHFVHENEDTDSDAMAALATQSKQLLERLNSVYGHKKDFEKYPSEAIAFDKSYENAKALIQAAALEIKTKDTDGAHNSLLDAESTIDDMQALWQGVVAAAKSQPAEPPVPAELKPNVMEVGQGIKAMTAIGFSGPAERLGKTLKDVRAAKLGKDDPAWEILLYETEMAVAAVVEFNQLKTHIQKLSTSLRNSGLTDAAGNVEADLDKYMADSAHTVPTIRSLLTSLKASAAHKNSMRKEEKWDAAQLSERTERFRDDLKKLVLYDKDGNLVTKPDERRAVKRAGDVPGLDKDVMIQIPRRPKDAKEIPRKTIDSLLETFDFLDELKASGVTGVEDIAVEEFLKAEAILSGIQKDPGGYKKLTKNLDKLREKVDKISKGKEGAYYIEERLRLKDDIDELEDEALSMNIEKALTACTDMEAKQLHPLEEGVRKAVKNRELFDTKVKIIESQFTEIPKLLSQMGKADPKLAKMIGSLFAPDEVKQYHGELDLFFDQAKDLAYNATTNDELAHSLDLANRLIFRVDRFVLELEGQLSHLHKLAEMEAKGEKITDADRFSAEELKHFKKLEDDYKKGVARKKEQKEAKEAFLAKSGPLKDELDMMTSKDISIKRILAYYKGVERVDPSKFDTSRLKELRLEIADLEENSDASHSHKENLAKLKELESALDAMRGEITGFREDIAKDISKFSDNCLTRLDKAKKYIDGTFVNAVKDKQDAGEEAVDVAALRKFASSISQPLALAELPKNVAVIADKSKDLKERKKARENALRQVRPLIAQLDNSKAIQLYMRHPFSDLPNDLNILRPELVQLEVKLLSLGG
;
A
#
# COMPACT_ATOMS: atom_id res chain seq x y z
N MET A 1 -29.17 54.56 -34.77
CA MET A 1 -28.68 55.25 -33.56
C MET A 1 -29.60 54.85 -32.44
N SER A 2 -29.08 54.37 -31.32
CA SER A 2 -29.87 53.91 -30.17
C SER A 2 -30.42 55.09 -29.37
N ASP A 3 -31.70 55.05 -29.01
CA ASP A 3 -32.46 56.10 -28.31
C ASP A 3 -32.01 56.40 -26.85
N ASP A 4 -30.85 55.89 -26.41
CA ASP A 4 -30.37 55.98 -25.02
C ASP A 4 -29.22 57.00 -24.80
N GLN A 5 -28.84 57.78 -25.81
CA GLN A 5 -27.83 58.83 -25.64
C GLN A 5 -28.47 60.19 -25.38
N LEU A 6 -28.14 60.79 -24.24
CA LEU A 6 -28.50 62.18 -23.92
C LEU A 6 -28.05 63.09 -25.06
N THR A 7 -28.97 63.90 -25.56
CA THR A 7 -28.63 64.90 -26.57
C THR A 7 -27.64 65.93 -25.99
N PRO A 8 -26.83 66.60 -26.83
CA PRO A 8 -25.81 67.55 -26.35
C PRO A 8 -26.34 68.64 -25.42
N GLU A 9 -27.58 69.11 -25.68
CA GLU A 9 -28.28 70.10 -24.84
C GLU A 9 -28.68 69.51 -23.47
N GLN A 10 -29.11 68.25 -23.44
CA GLN A 10 -29.42 67.54 -22.20
C GLN A 10 -28.14 67.25 -21.39
N LEU A 11 -27.04 66.87 -22.05
CA LEU A 11 -25.77 66.60 -21.40
C LEU A 11 -25.17 67.87 -20.77
N GLN A 12 -25.27 69.02 -21.45
CA GLN A 12 -24.91 70.33 -20.88
C GLN A 12 -25.80 70.73 -19.71
N TRP A 13 -27.11 70.50 -19.80
CA TRP A 13 -28.03 70.80 -18.70
C TRP A 13 -27.72 69.95 -17.45
N VAL A 14 -27.49 68.64 -17.61
CA VAL A 14 -27.16 67.75 -16.48
C VAL A 14 -25.80 68.11 -15.86
N GLN A 15 -24.78 68.43 -16.66
CA GLN A 15 -23.49 68.92 -16.17
C GLN A 15 -23.64 70.22 -15.35
N ALA A 16 -24.50 71.14 -15.81
CA ALA A 16 -24.78 72.39 -15.10
C ALA A 16 -25.49 72.14 -13.75
N VAL A 17 -26.43 71.19 -13.70
CA VAL A 17 -27.15 70.81 -12.47
C VAL A 17 -26.22 70.14 -11.45
N TYR A 18 -25.39 69.20 -11.88
CA TYR A 18 -24.40 68.54 -11.01
C TYR A 18 -23.42 69.56 -10.41
N LYS A 19 -22.92 70.48 -11.24
CA LYS A 19 -22.05 71.58 -10.78
C LYS A 19 -22.74 72.50 -9.77
N ALA A 20 -24.03 72.79 -9.96
CA ALA A 20 -24.80 73.61 -9.01
C ALA A 20 -25.04 72.91 -7.66
N LEU A 21 -25.12 71.57 -7.65
CA LEU A 21 -25.24 70.75 -6.44
C LEU A 21 -23.88 70.43 -5.78
N GLY A 22 -22.77 70.92 -6.36
CA GLY A 22 -21.42 70.66 -5.86
C GLY A 22 -20.90 69.24 -6.15
N TRP A 23 -21.51 68.53 -7.10
CA TRP A 23 -21.18 67.16 -7.47
C TRP A 23 -20.48 67.09 -8.83
N THR A 24 -19.61 66.11 -9.00
CA THR A 24 -18.89 65.87 -10.26
C THR A 24 -19.74 64.96 -11.17
N PHE A 25 -20.06 65.42 -12.38
CA PHE A 25 -20.76 64.62 -13.37
C PHE A 25 -19.78 63.65 -14.04
N LYS A 26 -19.96 62.34 -13.87
CA LYS A 26 -19.17 61.30 -14.54
C LYS A 26 -20.00 60.68 -15.67
N GLU A 27 -19.39 60.56 -16.85
CA GLU A 27 -20.05 59.90 -17.97
C GLU A 27 -20.24 58.40 -17.68
N LYS A 28 -21.27 57.80 -18.29
CA LYS A 28 -21.74 56.44 -17.97
C LYS A 28 -20.63 55.38 -18.04
N GLU A 29 -19.74 55.46 -19.03
CA GLU A 29 -18.60 54.55 -19.17
C GLU A 29 -17.60 54.67 -18.01
N GLU A 30 -17.40 55.86 -17.45
CA GLU A 30 -16.44 56.09 -16.37
C GLU A 30 -16.99 55.63 -15.01
N ALA A 31 -18.31 55.78 -14.80
CA ALA A 31 -19.01 55.24 -13.63
C ALA A 31 -19.09 53.69 -13.64
N GLU A 32 -19.29 53.08 -14.82
CA GLU A 32 -19.27 51.61 -14.99
C GLU A 32 -17.86 51.03 -14.76
N ARG A 33 -16.81 51.76 -15.17
CA ARG A 33 -15.41 51.34 -14.97
C ARG A 33 -14.98 51.39 -13.50
N GLU A 34 -15.38 52.43 -12.76
CA GLU A 34 -15.08 52.55 -11.34
C GLU A 34 -15.85 51.53 -10.49
N THR A 35 -17.11 51.25 -10.83
CA THR A 35 -17.90 50.22 -10.13
C THR A 35 -17.38 48.81 -10.40
N ALA A 36 -16.97 48.50 -11.62
CA ALA A 36 -16.31 47.22 -11.94
C ALA A 36 -14.96 47.06 -11.22
N ALA A 37 -14.16 48.14 -11.12
CA ALA A 37 -12.91 48.11 -10.36
C ALA A 37 -13.15 47.91 -8.86
N ALA A 38 -14.16 48.57 -8.29
CA ALA A 38 -14.52 48.42 -6.87
C ALA A 38 -15.08 47.03 -6.54
N ILE A 39 -15.83 46.40 -7.45
CA ILE A 39 -16.30 45.01 -7.30
C ILE A 39 -15.11 44.05 -7.37
N LYS A 40 -14.20 44.23 -8.33
CA LYS A 40 -13.01 43.39 -8.47
C LYS A 40 -12.08 43.49 -7.26
N GLU A 41 -11.85 44.69 -6.72
CA GLU A 41 -11.05 44.88 -5.51
C GLU A 41 -11.71 44.26 -4.27
N LYS A 42 -13.05 44.28 -4.20
CA LYS A 42 -13.81 43.63 -3.12
C LYS A 42 -13.74 42.10 -3.23
N GLU A 43 -13.89 41.56 -4.43
CA GLU A 43 -13.76 40.12 -4.71
C GLU A 43 -12.32 39.64 -4.42
N GLU A 44 -11.29 40.38 -4.83
CA GLU A 44 -9.89 40.07 -4.53
C GLU A 44 -9.60 40.09 -3.02
N LYS A 45 -10.18 41.03 -2.27
CA LYS A 45 -10.07 41.07 -0.80
C LYS A 45 -10.82 39.92 -0.12
N GLU A 46 -12.00 39.54 -0.62
CA GLU A 46 -12.78 38.41 -0.10
C GLU A 46 -12.09 37.07 -0.40
N ILE A 47 -11.50 36.91 -1.58
CA ILE A 47 -10.70 35.74 -1.97
C ILE A 47 -9.41 35.68 -1.14
N ALA A 48 -8.71 36.79 -0.92
CA ALA A 48 -7.52 36.82 -0.08
C ALA A 48 -7.83 36.46 1.38
N GLN A 49 -8.95 36.94 1.92
CA GLN A 49 -9.41 36.59 3.27
C GLN A 49 -9.85 35.13 3.38
N ALA A 50 -10.54 34.58 2.37
CA ALA A 50 -10.91 33.17 2.33
C ALA A 50 -9.69 32.26 2.22
N THR A 51 -8.72 32.64 1.38
CA THR A 51 -7.46 31.90 1.20
C THR A 51 -6.59 31.92 2.45
N ALA A 52 -6.51 33.06 3.15
CA ALA A 52 -5.80 33.18 4.42
C ALA A 52 -6.45 32.34 5.55
N LYS A 53 -7.79 32.30 5.60
CA LYS A 53 -8.52 31.44 6.55
C LYS A 53 -8.31 29.94 6.27
N THR A 54 -8.36 29.55 5.00
CA THR A 54 -8.17 28.15 4.59
C THR A 54 -6.75 27.70 4.86
N LYS A 55 -5.74 28.54 4.56
CA LYS A 55 -4.33 28.28 4.87
C LYS A 55 -4.07 28.12 6.38
N ALA A 56 -4.67 28.98 7.20
CA ALA A 56 -4.57 28.87 8.66
C ALA A 56 -5.27 27.61 9.23
N GLU A 57 -6.33 27.12 8.59
CA GLU A 57 -6.99 25.86 8.98
C GLU A 57 -6.24 24.62 8.51
N ASP A 58 -5.62 24.66 7.34
CA ASP A 58 -4.80 23.57 6.81
C ASP A 58 -3.46 23.45 7.56
N ASP A 59 -2.79 24.58 7.84
CA ASP A 59 -1.58 24.61 8.68
C ASP A 59 -1.88 24.06 10.10
N LYS A 60 -3.10 24.30 10.62
CA LYS A 60 -3.57 23.78 11.91
C LYS A 60 -3.84 22.27 11.90
N LYS A 61 -4.36 21.72 10.80
CA LYS A 61 -4.61 20.27 10.66
C LYS A 61 -3.32 19.50 10.42
N ILE A 62 -2.42 20.04 9.59
CA ILE A 62 -1.13 19.44 9.28
C ILE A 62 -0.21 19.47 10.51
N GLY A 63 -0.16 20.60 11.25
CA GLY A 63 0.63 20.70 12.48
C GLY A 63 0.21 19.71 13.57
N ALA A 64 -1.09 19.49 13.77
CA ALA A 64 -1.60 18.52 14.74
C ALA A 64 -1.32 17.06 14.32
N ALA A 65 -1.57 16.71 13.07
CA ALA A 65 -1.33 15.36 12.55
C ALA A 65 0.15 14.97 12.54
N VAL A 66 1.05 15.91 12.21
CA VAL A 66 2.50 15.68 12.26
C VAL A 66 2.97 15.49 13.71
N THR A 67 2.39 16.21 14.67
CA THR A 67 2.74 16.07 16.09
C THR A 67 2.29 14.71 16.65
N GLU A 68 1.08 14.27 16.29
CA GLU A 68 0.53 12.96 16.70
C GLU A 68 1.30 11.78 16.07
N ALA A 69 1.62 11.85 14.78
CA ALA A 69 2.43 10.83 14.10
C ALA A 69 3.86 10.75 14.66
N THR A 70 4.45 11.90 15.00
CA THR A 70 5.78 11.96 15.64
C THR A 70 5.74 11.35 17.04
N ALA A 71 4.66 11.58 17.80
CA ALA A 71 4.46 10.97 19.11
C ALA A 71 4.27 9.46 19.04
N GLU A 72 3.51 8.95 18.07
CA GLU A 72 3.31 7.51 17.94
C GLU A 72 4.60 6.79 17.53
N ARG A 73 5.42 7.39 16.63
CA ARG A 73 6.75 6.88 16.29
C ARG A 73 7.67 6.82 17.52
N ILE A 74 7.78 7.93 18.26
CA ILE A 74 8.66 8.02 19.43
C ILE A 74 8.19 7.07 20.55
N LYS A 75 6.89 6.88 20.71
CA LYS A 75 6.31 5.91 21.64
C LYS A 75 6.70 4.48 21.28
N GLN A 76 6.55 4.07 20.01
CA GLN A 76 6.92 2.73 19.56
C GLN A 76 8.42 2.47 19.77
N GLU A 77 9.27 3.41 19.34
CA GLU A 77 10.73 3.32 19.53
C GLU A 77 11.11 3.27 21.02
N SER A 78 10.44 4.03 21.87
CA SER A 78 10.67 4.03 23.32
C SER A 78 10.17 2.75 24.00
N ASP A 79 9.05 2.18 23.56
CA ASP A 79 8.50 0.94 24.12
C ASP A 79 9.36 -0.29 23.75
N GLU A 80 9.92 -0.32 22.56
CA GLU A 80 10.88 -1.35 22.14
C GLU A 80 12.19 -1.21 22.92
N LYS A 81 12.80 -0.02 22.90
CA LYS A 81 14.06 0.23 23.62
C LYS A 81 13.94 0.03 25.12
N LEU A 82 12.82 0.43 25.75
CA LEU A 82 12.63 0.26 27.18
C LEU A 82 12.59 -1.23 27.59
N LYS A 83 12.04 -2.11 26.76
CA LYS A 83 12.06 -3.56 27.04
C LYS A 83 13.49 -4.09 27.05
N ASP A 84 14.28 -3.72 26.03
CA ASP A 84 15.66 -4.17 25.88
C ASP A 84 16.54 -3.63 27.01
N VAL A 85 16.44 -2.34 27.32
CA VAL A 85 17.20 -1.70 28.42
C VAL A 85 16.77 -2.25 29.79
N THR A 86 15.49 -2.60 29.98
CA THR A 86 15.03 -3.23 31.23
C THR A 86 15.59 -4.64 31.40
N ALA A 87 15.72 -5.41 30.31
CA ALA A 87 16.39 -6.70 30.32
C ALA A 87 17.88 -6.54 30.66
N GLN A 88 18.59 -5.63 29.97
CA GLN A 88 20.00 -5.30 30.23
C GLN A 88 20.22 -4.83 31.67
N LEU A 89 19.34 -3.99 32.22
CA LEU A 89 19.41 -3.56 33.62
C LEU A 89 19.23 -4.71 34.61
N THR A 90 18.46 -5.73 34.25
CA THR A 90 18.26 -6.91 35.09
C THR A 90 19.53 -7.75 35.12
N ASP A 91 20.16 -7.94 33.97
CA ASP A 91 21.43 -8.66 33.82
C ASP A 91 22.58 -7.89 34.50
N LEU A 92 22.72 -6.58 34.26
CA LEU A 92 23.72 -5.73 34.93
C LEU A 92 23.57 -5.71 36.45
N LYS A 93 22.33 -5.74 36.97
CA LYS A 93 22.09 -5.85 38.43
C LYS A 93 22.50 -7.21 38.98
N ALA A 94 22.37 -8.27 38.19
CA ALA A 94 22.87 -9.59 38.55
C ALA A 94 24.40 -9.63 38.50
N ASP A 95 25.03 -9.06 37.47
CA ASP A 95 26.48 -8.97 37.32
C ASP A 95 27.14 -8.13 38.42
N VAL A 96 26.56 -6.98 38.78
CA VAL A 96 27.03 -6.17 39.92
C VAL A 96 26.97 -6.96 41.24
N LYS A 97 26.04 -7.91 41.37
CA LYS A 97 25.87 -8.73 42.57
C LYS A 97 26.84 -9.91 42.59
N ASP A 98 27.14 -10.49 41.42
CA ASP A 98 27.99 -11.67 41.26
C ASP A 98 29.48 -11.34 41.06
N HIS A 99 29.81 -10.10 40.65
CA HIS A 99 31.17 -9.63 40.39
C HIS A 99 31.53 -8.40 41.24
N PHE A 100 31.65 -8.60 42.55
CA PHE A 100 32.71 -7.92 43.29
C PHE A 100 33.98 -8.74 43.03
N VAL A 101 35.02 -8.12 42.47
CA VAL A 101 36.36 -8.66 42.13
C VAL A 101 36.53 -8.96 40.64
N HIS A 102 37.04 -7.97 39.90
CA HIS A 102 38.33 -8.07 39.20
C HIS A 102 38.84 -6.65 38.91
N GLU A 103 40.00 -6.30 39.46
CA GLU A 103 40.73 -5.09 39.06
C GLU A 103 41.29 -5.31 37.66
N ASN A 104 40.61 -4.80 36.63
CA ASN A 104 41.28 -4.53 35.35
C ASN A 104 42.18 -3.30 35.56
N GLU A 105 43.49 -3.52 35.58
CA GLU A 105 44.52 -2.49 35.76
C GLU A 105 44.59 -1.48 34.58
N ASP A 106 43.83 -1.70 33.50
CA ASP A 106 43.78 -0.84 32.30
C ASP A 106 42.55 0.09 32.22
N THR A 107 41.77 0.24 33.30
CA THR A 107 40.58 1.13 33.25
C THR A 107 40.98 2.59 33.46
N ASP A 108 40.79 3.44 32.46
CA ASP A 108 41.08 4.88 32.54
C ASP A 108 40.15 5.57 33.56
N SER A 109 40.71 5.87 34.75
CA SER A 109 39.99 6.49 35.85
C SER A 109 39.44 7.89 35.49
N ASP A 110 40.09 8.60 34.56
CA ASP A 110 39.66 9.94 34.15
C ASP A 110 38.47 9.84 33.18
N ALA A 111 38.49 8.86 32.26
CA ALA A 111 37.36 8.57 31.38
C ALA A 111 36.10 8.16 32.17
N MET A 112 36.25 7.33 33.21
CA MET A 112 35.14 6.91 34.07
C MET A 112 34.57 8.06 34.92
N ALA A 113 35.44 8.95 35.42
CA ALA A 113 35.00 10.15 36.11
C ALA A 113 34.25 11.12 35.18
N ALA A 114 34.68 11.22 33.91
CA ALA A 114 33.99 12.01 32.89
C ALA A 114 32.60 11.44 32.56
N LEU A 115 32.48 10.12 32.34
CA LEU A 115 31.20 9.44 32.10
C LEU A 115 30.25 9.56 33.30
N ALA A 116 30.76 9.44 34.53
CA ALA A 116 29.96 9.65 35.74
C ALA A 116 29.45 11.10 35.87
N THR A 117 30.23 12.07 35.40
CA THR A 117 29.83 13.48 35.36
C THR A 117 28.77 13.72 34.28
N GLN A 118 28.95 13.15 33.08
CA GLN A 118 27.98 13.22 31.98
C GLN A 118 26.64 12.56 32.36
N SER A 119 26.66 11.40 33.03
CA SER A 119 25.48 10.73 33.59
C SER A 119 24.66 11.64 34.51
N LYS A 120 25.34 12.37 35.42
CA LYS A 120 24.67 13.34 36.31
C LYS A 120 24.07 14.52 35.53
N GLN A 121 24.81 15.08 34.56
CA GLN A 121 24.33 16.19 33.74
C GLN A 121 23.11 15.81 32.90
N LEU A 122 23.12 14.63 32.29
CA LEU A 122 21.98 14.11 31.53
C LEU A 122 20.77 13.82 32.44
N LEU A 123 20.98 13.35 33.67
CA LEU A 123 19.90 13.17 34.64
C LEU A 123 19.25 14.50 35.05
N GLU A 124 20.05 15.54 35.27
CA GLU A 124 19.56 16.89 35.54
C GLU A 124 18.78 17.45 34.34
N ARG A 125 19.32 17.29 33.13
CA ARG A 125 18.68 17.69 31.87
C ARG A 125 17.34 16.96 31.66
N LEU A 126 17.32 15.64 31.86
CA LEU A 126 16.12 14.80 31.77
C LEU A 126 15.03 15.29 32.73
N ASN A 127 15.38 15.54 34.00
CA ASN A 127 14.43 16.02 34.99
C ASN A 127 13.93 17.44 34.68
N SER A 128 14.78 18.30 34.12
CA SER A 128 14.39 19.64 33.65
C SER A 128 13.38 19.56 32.50
N VAL A 129 13.65 18.74 31.48
CA VAL A 129 12.74 18.54 30.34
C VAL A 129 11.42 17.94 30.82
N TYR A 130 11.48 16.90 31.66
CA TYR A 130 10.29 16.25 32.22
C TYR A 130 9.43 17.17 33.11
N GLY A 131 10.04 18.20 33.72
CA GLY A 131 9.32 19.25 34.45
C GLY A 131 8.24 19.96 33.63
N HIS A 132 8.32 19.89 32.30
CA HIS A 132 7.34 20.45 31.36
C HIS A 132 6.15 19.53 31.03
N LYS A 133 6.02 18.37 31.69
CA LYS A 133 4.89 17.43 31.48
C LYS A 133 3.51 18.09 31.55
N LYS A 134 3.35 19.17 32.33
CA LYS A 134 2.08 19.92 32.42
C LYS A 134 1.62 20.53 31.10
N ASP A 135 2.55 20.81 30.18
CA ASP A 135 2.23 21.38 28.86
C ASP A 135 1.49 20.37 27.96
N PHE A 136 1.54 19.09 28.31
CA PHE A 136 0.93 17.98 27.58
C PHE A 136 -0.48 17.61 28.08
N GLU A 137 -1.06 18.34 29.04
CA GLU A 137 -2.40 18.03 29.61
C GLU A 137 -3.53 17.91 28.56
N LYS A 138 -3.36 18.55 27.39
CA LYS A 138 -4.32 18.54 26.27
C LYS A 138 -3.91 17.63 25.11
N TYR A 139 -2.81 16.89 25.24
CA TYR A 139 -2.18 16.09 24.19
C TYR A 139 -1.86 14.69 24.75
N PRO A 140 -2.87 13.81 24.92
CA PRO A 140 -2.73 12.56 25.68
C PRO A 140 -1.81 11.53 25.01
N SER A 141 -1.79 11.45 23.68
CA SER A 141 -0.88 10.62 22.88
C SER A 141 0.58 11.04 23.09
N GLU A 142 0.84 12.33 22.98
CA GLU A 142 2.13 12.98 23.19
C GLU A 142 2.57 12.85 24.64
N ALA A 143 1.65 12.95 25.60
CA ALA A 143 1.93 12.76 27.03
C ALA A 143 2.40 11.32 27.32
N ILE A 144 1.77 10.32 26.68
CA ILE A 144 2.19 8.91 26.79
C ILE A 144 3.57 8.72 26.16
N ALA A 145 3.82 9.24 24.96
CA ALA A 145 5.13 9.18 24.31
C ALA A 145 6.23 9.85 25.15
N PHE A 146 5.91 11.00 25.75
CA PHE A 146 6.81 11.76 26.63
C PHE A 146 7.12 11.00 27.93
N ASP A 147 6.11 10.36 28.54
CA ASP A 147 6.31 9.51 29.73
C ASP A 147 7.16 8.26 29.41
N LYS A 148 6.94 7.63 28.25
CA LYS A 148 7.72 6.46 27.83
C LYS A 148 9.17 6.81 27.52
N SER A 149 9.39 7.93 26.83
CA SER A 149 10.74 8.44 26.55
C SER A 149 11.48 8.80 27.84
N TYR A 150 10.77 9.35 28.83
CA TYR A 150 11.34 9.64 30.15
C TYR A 150 11.80 8.37 30.86
N GLU A 151 10.96 7.34 30.91
CA GLU A 151 11.32 6.07 31.54
C GLU A 151 12.48 5.39 30.79
N ASN A 152 12.52 5.47 29.45
CA ASN A 152 13.62 4.94 28.66
C ASN A 152 14.95 5.67 28.92
N ALA A 153 14.97 7.00 28.82
CA ALA A 153 16.17 7.80 29.11
C ALA A 153 16.66 7.59 30.55
N LYS A 154 15.73 7.48 31.51
CA LYS A 154 16.06 7.19 32.90
C LYS A 154 16.66 5.79 33.09
N ALA A 155 16.13 4.79 32.39
CA ALA A 155 16.65 3.43 32.41
C ALA A 155 18.06 3.36 31.79
N LEU A 156 18.30 4.05 30.67
CA LEU A 156 19.61 4.16 30.02
C LEU A 156 20.66 4.84 30.91
N ILE A 157 20.29 5.95 31.58
CA ILE A 157 21.17 6.61 32.55
C ILE A 157 21.47 5.69 33.75
N GLN A 158 20.51 4.88 34.18
CA GLN A 158 20.72 3.88 35.22
C GLN A 158 21.63 2.73 34.76
N ALA A 159 21.52 2.29 33.51
CA ALA A 159 22.38 1.26 32.92
C ALA A 159 23.83 1.77 32.88
N ALA A 160 24.04 2.97 32.34
CA ALA A 160 25.34 3.63 32.35
C ALA A 160 25.93 3.76 33.76
N ALA A 161 25.11 4.09 34.76
CA ALA A 161 25.59 4.20 36.15
C ALA A 161 25.99 2.84 36.76
N LEU A 162 25.44 1.72 36.29
CA LEU A 162 25.83 0.37 36.69
C LEU A 162 27.05 -0.12 35.90
N GLU A 163 27.13 0.17 34.61
CA GLU A 163 28.29 -0.10 33.74
C GLU A 163 29.53 0.65 34.23
N ILE A 164 29.38 1.89 34.69
CA ILE A 164 30.45 2.64 35.37
C ILE A 164 30.91 1.91 36.65
N LYS A 165 30.00 1.23 37.37
CA LYS A 165 30.38 0.46 38.56
C LYS A 165 31.05 -0.86 38.23
N THR A 166 30.69 -1.50 37.11
CA THR A 166 31.32 -2.73 36.62
C THR A 166 32.55 -2.49 35.75
N LYS A 167 32.94 -1.22 35.55
CA LYS A 167 34.11 -0.80 34.76
C LYS A 167 33.98 -1.03 33.24
N ASP A 168 32.76 -1.02 32.72
CA ASP A 168 32.49 -1.06 31.27
C ASP A 168 32.36 0.36 30.70
N THR A 169 33.46 0.89 30.16
CA THR A 169 33.52 2.24 29.59
C THR A 169 32.72 2.38 28.30
N ASP A 170 32.73 1.35 27.45
CA ASP A 170 32.11 1.40 26.12
C ASP A 170 30.59 1.23 26.26
N GLY A 171 30.14 0.31 27.12
CA GLY A 171 28.73 0.18 27.50
C GLY A 171 28.20 1.49 28.08
N ALA A 172 28.89 2.06 29.06
CA ALA A 172 28.50 3.32 29.67
C ALA A 172 28.45 4.49 28.68
N HIS A 173 29.39 4.57 27.73
CA HIS A 173 29.39 5.62 26.70
C HIS A 173 28.18 5.50 25.77
N ASN A 174 27.87 4.29 25.29
CA ASN A 174 26.74 4.03 24.39
C ASN A 174 25.40 4.29 25.10
N SER A 175 25.25 3.79 26.33
CA SER A 175 24.06 4.02 27.17
C SER A 175 23.81 5.52 27.41
N LEU A 176 24.86 6.34 27.60
CA LEU A 176 24.73 7.79 27.76
C LEU A 176 24.41 8.51 26.45
N LEU A 177 24.96 8.07 25.31
CA LEU A 177 24.67 8.65 23.99
C LEU A 177 23.21 8.40 23.59
N ASP A 178 22.71 7.19 23.83
CA ASP A 178 21.31 6.85 23.59
C ASP A 178 20.37 7.61 24.54
N ALA A 179 20.77 7.83 25.80
CA ALA A 179 20.03 8.67 26.73
C ALA A 179 19.95 10.13 26.27
N GLU A 180 21.05 10.67 25.74
CA GLU A 180 21.11 12.04 25.21
C GLU A 180 20.18 12.20 24.00
N SER A 181 20.23 11.28 23.03
CA SER A 181 19.30 11.28 21.89
C SER A 181 17.84 11.19 22.34
N THR A 182 17.54 10.35 23.34
CA THR A 182 16.17 10.22 23.86
C THR A 182 15.69 11.50 24.55
N ILE A 183 16.57 12.21 25.25
CA ILE A 183 16.27 13.52 25.87
C ILE A 183 16.04 14.59 24.79
N ASP A 184 16.81 14.56 23.70
CA ASP A 184 16.62 15.46 22.56
C ASP A 184 15.26 15.24 21.89
N ASP A 185 14.85 13.98 21.70
CA ASP A 185 13.52 13.62 21.18
C ASP A 185 12.40 14.10 22.10
N MET A 186 12.56 13.95 23.42
CA MET A 186 11.62 14.52 24.40
C MET A 186 11.53 16.05 24.29
N GLN A 187 12.66 16.71 24.10
CA GLN A 187 12.71 18.17 23.96
C GLN A 187 12.06 18.63 22.66
N ALA A 188 12.22 17.88 21.56
CA ALA A 188 11.54 18.11 20.29
C ALA A 188 10.02 17.92 20.41
N LEU A 189 9.58 16.85 21.08
CA LEU A 189 8.16 16.61 21.39
C LEU A 189 7.55 17.76 22.18
N TRP A 190 8.24 18.23 23.22
CA TRP A 190 7.79 19.36 24.02
C TRP A 190 7.70 20.66 23.19
N GLN A 191 8.72 20.96 22.38
CA GLN A 191 8.69 22.13 21.50
C GLN A 191 7.58 22.05 20.45
N GLY A 192 7.31 20.84 19.92
CA GLY A 192 6.18 20.56 19.04
C GLY A 192 4.84 20.87 19.71
N VAL A 193 4.63 20.39 20.93
CA VAL A 193 3.43 20.68 21.73
C VAL A 193 3.30 22.17 22.05
N VAL A 194 4.39 22.86 22.40
CA VAL A 194 4.38 24.31 22.64
C VAL A 194 4.05 25.09 21.37
N ALA A 195 4.57 24.68 20.21
CA ALA A 195 4.26 25.28 18.92
C ALA A 195 2.80 25.03 18.52
N ALA A 196 2.31 23.80 18.70
CA ALA A 196 0.92 23.42 18.48
C ALA A 196 -0.03 24.24 19.38
N ALA A 197 0.30 24.37 20.67
CA ALA A 197 -0.45 25.18 21.63
C ALA A 197 -0.45 26.67 21.28
N LYS A 198 0.64 27.23 20.74
CA LYS A 198 0.72 28.61 20.26
C LYS A 198 -0.02 28.84 18.93
N SER A 199 -0.16 27.81 18.10
CA SER A 199 -0.88 27.86 16.83
C SER A 199 -2.40 27.72 16.97
N GLN A 200 -2.89 27.27 18.12
CA GLN A 200 -4.31 27.31 18.43
C GLN A 200 -4.72 28.75 18.78
N PRO A 201 -5.71 29.36 18.10
CA PRO A 201 -6.31 30.58 18.62
C PRO A 201 -6.80 30.28 20.03
N ALA A 202 -6.47 31.15 20.99
CA ALA A 202 -6.95 31.02 22.36
C ALA A 202 -8.45 30.70 22.32
N GLU A 203 -8.82 29.55 22.89
CA GLU A 203 -10.21 29.13 22.96
C GLU A 203 -11.03 30.34 23.45
N PRO A 204 -12.07 30.78 22.72
CA PRO A 204 -12.82 31.96 23.13
C PRO A 204 -13.23 31.74 24.59
N PRO A 205 -12.92 32.69 25.50
CA PRO A 205 -13.12 32.47 26.92
C PRO A 205 -14.56 32.04 27.14
N VAL A 206 -14.73 30.86 27.75
CA VAL A 206 -16.07 30.35 28.09
C VAL A 206 -16.75 31.46 28.90
N PRO A 207 -17.89 31.98 28.44
CA PRO A 207 -18.64 32.98 29.18
C PRO A 207 -18.80 32.50 30.63
N ALA A 208 -18.57 33.39 31.61
CA ALA A 208 -18.55 33.00 33.02
C ALA A 208 -19.80 32.22 33.46
N GLU A 209 -20.92 32.50 32.81
CA GLU A 209 -22.24 31.88 32.99
C GLU A 209 -22.32 30.41 32.55
N LEU A 210 -21.49 29.99 31.59
CA LEU A 210 -21.43 28.61 31.04
C LEU A 210 -20.32 27.77 31.67
N LYS A 211 -19.39 28.39 32.40
CA LYS A 211 -18.25 27.73 33.04
C LYS A 211 -18.67 26.59 33.98
N PRO A 212 -19.71 26.73 34.83
CA PRO A 212 -20.20 25.62 35.66
C PRO A 212 -20.66 24.43 34.82
N ASN A 213 -21.46 24.66 33.77
CA ASN A 213 -21.98 23.61 32.90
C ASN A 213 -20.85 22.85 32.20
N VAL A 214 -19.84 23.56 31.67
CA VAL A 214 -18.67 22.94 31.02
C VAL A 214 -17.86 22.09 32.02
N MET A 215 -17.70 22.57 33.26
CA MET A 215 -16.98 21.83 34.30
C MET A 215 -17.73 20.55 34.71
N GLU A 216 -19.05 20.64 34.84
CA GLU A 216 -19.91 19.51 35.21
C GLU A 216 -19.90 18.41 34.14
N VAL A 217 -20.06 18.77 32.86
CA VAL A 217 -19.93 17.84 31.73
C VAL A 217 -18.53 17.23 31.69
N GLY A 218 -17.49 18.04 31.93
CA GLY A 218 -16.11 17.57 32.03
C GLY A 218 -15.87 16.57 33.16
N GLN A 219 -16.57 16.69 34.29
CA GLN A 219 -16.54 15.70 35.36
C GLN A 219 -17.22 14.40 34.96
N GLY A 220 -18.36 14.46 34.25
CA GLY A 220 -19.04 13.28 33.72
C GLY A 220 -18.17 12.49 32.74
N ILE A 221 -17.50 13.18 31.81
CA ILE A 221 -16.53 12.58 30.87
C ILE A 221 -15.42 11.85 31.65
N LYS A 222 -14.82 12.52 32.63
CA LYS A 222 -13.75 11.92 33.46
C LYS A 222 -14.24 10.71 34.24
N ALA A 223 -15.43 10.78 34.83
CA ALA A 223 -16.00 9.70 35.63
C ALA A 223 -16.27 8.44 34.79
N MET A 224 -16.81 8.59 33.57
CA MET A 224 -17.03 7.47 32.65
C MET A 224 -15.73 6.90 32.09
N THR A 225 -14.76 7.76 31.76
CA THR A 225 -13.43 7.34 31.30
C THR A 225 -12.69 6.54 32.38
N ALA A 226 -12.79 6.97 33.65
CA ALA A 226 -12.12 6.32 34.77
C ALA A 226 -12.57 4.86 34.99
N ILE A 227 -13.83 4.53 34.66
CA ILE A 227 -14.34 3.14 34.73
C ILE A 227 -14.14 2.36 33.42
N GLY A 228 -13.56 2.99 32.40
CA GLY A 228 -13.24 2.40 31.10
C GLY A 228 -14.36 2.44 30.07
N PHE A 229 -15.42 3.24 30.28
CA PHE A 229 -16.49 3.44 29.29
C PHE A 229 -16.16 4.66 28.41
N SER A 230 -15.24 4.47 27.48
CA SER A 230 -14.74 5.51 26.58
C SER A 230 -15.79 6.00 25.58
N GLY A 231 -16.68 5.13 25.09
CA GLY A 231 -17.73 5.51 24.13
C GLY A 231 -18.69 6.59 24.66
N PRO A 232 -19.34 6.38 25.82
CA PRO A 232 -20.17 7.41 26.46
C PRO A 232 -19.42 8.70 26.80
N ALA A 233 -18.16 8.58 27.20
CA ALA A 233 -17.31 9.74 27.48
C ALA A 233 -17.03 10.55 26.20
N GLU A 234 -16.74 9.86 25.09
CA GLU A 234 -16.53 10.47 23.77
C GLU A 234 -17.81 11.14 23.26
N ARG A 235 -18.96 10.50 23.43
CA ARG A 235 -20.27 11.07 23.08
C ARG A 235 -20.52 12.39 23.82
N LEU A 236 -20.36 12.41 25.15
CA LEU A 236 -20.48 13.63 25.96
C LEU A 236 -19.48 14.71 25.51
N GLY A 237 -18.24 14.31 25.19
CA GLY A 237 -17.21 15.21 24.68
C GLY A 237 -17.56 15.84 23.33
N LYS A 238 -18.12 15.04 22.41
CA LYS A 238 -18.59 15.51 21.10
C LYS A 238 -19.77 16.46 21.25
N THR A 239 -20.79 16.11 22.04
CA THR A 239 -21.94 16.98 22.29
C THR A 239 -21.52 18.29 22.96
N LEU A 240 -20.59 18.26 23.92
CA LEU A 240 -20.03 19.46 24.54
C LEU A 240 -19.33 20.35 23.51
N LYS A 241 -18.57 19.76 22.59
CA LYS A 241 -17.89 20.49 21.51
C LYS A 241 -18.87 21.15 20.56
N ASP A 242 -19.92 20.43 20.17
CA ASP A 242 -20.96 20.91 19.25
C ASP A 242 -21.77 22.07 19.86
N VAL A 243 -22.18 21.92 21.13
CA VAL A 243 -22.87 22.97 21.90
C VAL A 243 -22.00 24.22 22.06
N ARG A 244 -20.69 24.05 22.33
CA ARG A 244 -19.75 25.19 22.42
C ARG A 244 -19.51 25.86 21.07
N ALA A 245 -19.42 25.10 19.98
CA ALA A 245 -19.22 25.63 18.64
C ALA A 245 -20.42 26.46 18.15
N ALA A 246 -21.64 26.08 18.57
CA ALA A 246 -22.88 26.76 18.22
C ALA A 246 -23.10 28.10 18.94
N LYS A 247 -22.24 28.48 19.91
CA LYS A 247 -22.31 29.74 20.68
C LYS A 247 -23.70 30.00 21.31
N LEU A 248 -24.32 28.93 21.81
CA LEU A 248 -25.67 28.99 22.40
C LEU A 248 -25.66 29.70 23.75
N GLY A 249 -26.77 30.38 24.07
CA GLY A 249 -26.98 31.01 25.38
C GLY A 249 -27.13 29.98 26.49
N LYS A 250 -27.00 30.40 27.75
CA LYS A 250 -27.13 29.52 28.93
C LYS A 250 -28.47 28.80 29.02
N ASP A 251 -29.53 29.47 28.58
CA ASP A 251 -30.91 28.97 28.65
C ASP A 251 -31.31 28.17 27.40
N ASP A 252 -30.35 27.83 26.53
CA ASP A 252 -30.62 27.01 25.36
C ASP A 252 -30.92 25.56 25.78
N PRO A 253 -32.00 24.94 25.26
CA PRO A 253 -32.37 23.55 25.59
C PRO A 253 -31.24 22.53 25.35
N ALA A 254 -30.29 22.83 24.46
CA ALA A 254 -29.14 21.96 24.22
C ALA A 254 -28.25 21.78 25.47
N TRP A 255 -28.14 22.82 26.32
CA TRP A 255 -27.40 22.71 27.59
C TRP A 255 -28.16 21.85 28.61
N GLU A 256 -29.48 21.99 28.69
CA GLU A 256 -30.32 21.18 29.58
C GLU A 256 -30.25 19.70 29.21
N ILE A 257 -30.32 19.37 27.92
CA ILE A 257 -30.17 18.00 27.43
C ILE A 257 -28.78 17.44 27.76
N LEU A 258 -27.72 18.21 27.53
CA LEU A 258 -26.34 17.78 27.80
C LEU A 258 -26.07 17.58 29.31
N LEU A 259 -26.60 18.47 30.15
CA LEU A 259 -26.50 18.32 31.60
C LEU A 259 -27.29 17.11 32.09
N TYR A 260 -28.50 16.88 31.57
CA TYR A 260 -29.28 15.68 31.87
C TYR A 260 -28.56 14.39 31.45
N GLU A 261 -27.96 14.34 30.25
CA GLU A 261 -27.15 13.21 29.82
C GLU A 261 -25.91 13.01 30.72
N THR A 262 -25.30 14.10 31.17
CA THR A 262 -24.15 14.09 32.10
C THR A 262 -24.55 13.54 33.47
N GLU A 263 -25.65 14.02 34.06
CA GLU A 263 -26.19 13.54 35.33
C GLU A 263 -26.50 12.03 35.25
N MET A 264 -27.13 11.60 34.16
CA MET A 264 -27.43 10.18 33.92
C MET A 264 -26.16 9.34 33.82
N ALA A 265 -25.12 9.85 33.16
CA ALA A 265 -23.83 9.17 33.06
C ALA A 265 -23.14 9.06 34.43
N VAL A 266 -23.07 10.15 35.19
CA VAL A 266 -22.48 10.17 36.55
C VAL A 266 -23.24 9.22 37.48
N ALA A 267 -24.57 9.23 37.45
CA ALA A 267 -25.40 8.33 38.25
C ALA A 267 -25.20 6.85 37.89
N ALA A 268 -24.89 6.54 36.64
CA ALA A 268 -24.66 5.17 36.17
C ALA A 268 -23.26 4.62 36.47
N VAL A 269 -22.28 5.47 36.84
CA VAL A 269 -20.87 5.06 37.03
C VAL A 269 -20.73 3.86 37.97
N VAL A 270 -21.36 3.91 39.14
CA VAL A 270 -21.27 2.84 40.14
C VAL A 270 -21.87 1.55 39.61
N GLU A 271 -23.04 1.63 38.98
CA GLU A 271 -23.74 0.47 38.42
C GLU A 271 -22.97 -0.15 37.25
N PHE A 272 -22.45 0.66 36.33
CA PHE A 272 -21.69 0.18 35.18
C PHE A 272 -20.39 -0.49 35.63
N ASN A 273 -19.69 0.08 36.61
CA ASN A 273 -18.50 -0.54 37.17
C ASN A 273 -18.82 -1.87 37.86
N GLN A 274 -19.94 -1.96 38.58
CA GLN A 274 -20.40 -3.21 39.19
C GLN A 274 -20.78 -4.27 38.14
N LEU A 275 -21.51 -3.88 37.09
CA LEU A 275 -21.90 -4.76 35.99
C LEU A 275 -20.67 -5.28 35.24
N LYS A 276 -19.74 -4.38 34.85
CA LYS A 276 -18.46 -4.71 34.23
C LYS A 276 -17.68 -5.72 35.07
N THR A 277 -17.43 -5.40 36.34
CA THR A 277 -16.69 -6.28 37.26
C THR A 277 -17.36 -7.64 37.38
N HIS A 278 -18.69 -7.68 37.42
CA HIS A 278 -19.43 -8.94 37.52
C HIS A 278 -19.35 -9.76 36.24
N ILE A 279 -19.48 -9.14 35.07
CA ILE A 279 -19.33 -9.80 33.76
C ILE A 279 -17.90 -10.35 33.62
N GLN A 280 -16.87 -9.60 33.99
CA GLN A 280 -15.48 -10.06 33.98
C GLN A 280 -15.24 -11.24 34.92
N LYS A 281 -15.84 -11.24 36.11
CA LYS A 281 -15.82 -12.40 37.02
C LYS A 281 -16.51 -13.63 36.42
N LEU A 282 -17.63 -13.43 35.71
CA LEU A 282 -18.32 -14.51 35.00
C LEU A 282 -17.47 -15.04 33.84
N SER A 283 -16.83 -14.17 33.07
CA SER A 283 -15.89 -14.57 32.01
C SER A 283 -14.70 -15.36 32.56
N THR A 284 -14.08 -14.87 33.64
CA THR A 284 -12.98 -15.58 34.32
C THR A 284 -13.42 -16.94 34.81
N SER A 285 -14.63 -17.04 35.38
CA SER A 285 -15.23 -18.30 35.82
C SER A 285 -15.48 -19.27 34.65
N LEU A 286 -15.94 -18.76 33.50
CA LEU A 286 -16.10 -19.55 32.27
C LEU A 286 -14.75 -20.02 31.73
N ARG A 287 -13.73 -19.15 31.69
CA ARG A 287 -12.38 -19.50 31.23
C ARG A 287 -11.72 -20.55 32.13
N ASN A 288 -11.74 -20.34 33.44
CA ASN A 288 -11.14 -21.25 34.42
C ASN A 288 -11.74 -22.64 34.41
N SER A 289 -12.99 -22.72 33.97
CA SER A 289 -13.66 -24.00 33.95
C SER A 289 -13.41 -24.72 32.60
N GLY A 290 -12.89 -24.06 31.55
CA GLY A 290 -12.57 -24.65 30.23
C GLY A 290 -13.39 -24.15 29.02
N LEU A 291 -14.16 -23.06 29.12
CA LEU A 291 -15.04 -22.51 28.05
C LEU A 291 -14.42 -21.22 27.54
N THR A 292 -13.21 -21.34 27.01
CA THR A 292 -12.34 -20.20 26.66
C THR A 292 -12.97 -19.32 25.59
N ASP A 293 -13.63 -19.91 24.59
CA ASP A 293 -14.26 -19.18 23.50
C ASP A 293 -15.51 -18.43 23.97
N ALA A 294 -16.32 -19.03 24.84
CA ALA A 294 -17.48 -18.36 25.41
C ALA A 294 -17.07 -17.20 26.33
N ALA A 295 -15.98 -17.35 27.07
CA ALA A 295 -15.36 -16.28 27.85
C ALA A 295 -14.85 -15.15 26.94
N GLY A 296 -14.12 -15.50 25.87
CA GLY A 296 -13.64 -14.54 24.87
C GLY A 296 -14.77 -13.75 24.20
N ASN A 297 -15.87 -14.41 23.84
CA ASN A 297 -17.05 -13.75 23.29
C ASN A 297 -17.68 -12.74 24.27
N VAL A 298 -17.78 -13.10 25.56
CA VAL A 298 -18.34 -12.21 26.59
C VAL A 298 -17.43 -11.00 26.84
N GLU A 299 -16.11 -11.20 26.79
CA GLU A 299 -15.12 -10.12 26.89
C GLU A 299 -15.18 -9.18 25.67
N ALA A 300 -15.22 -9.73 24.46
CA ALA A 300 -15.32 -8.96 23.23
C ALA A 300 -16.62 -8.11 23.17
N ASP A 301 -17.77 -8.69 23.55
CA ASP A 301 -19.04 -7.96 23.63
C ASP A 301 -18.98 -6.85 24.69
N LEU A 302 -18.36 -7.11 25.85
CA LEU A 302 -18.18 -6.12 26.90
C LEU A 302 -17.30 -4.95 26.43
N ASP A 303 -16.19 -5.25 25.77
CA ASP A 303 -15.26 -4.23 25.25
C ASP A 303 -15.93 -3.40 24.14
N LYS A 304 -16.72 -4.03 23.27
CA LYS A 304 -17.54 -3.33 22.27
C LYS A 304 -18.49 -2.33 22.92
N TYR A 305 -19.23 -2.75 23.95
CA TYR A 305 -20.17 -1.85 24.64
C TYR A 305 -19.48 -0.74 25.44
N MET A 306 -18.26 -0.96 25.91
CA MET A 306 -17.46 0.05 26.61
C MET A 306 -16.94 1.13 25.65
N ALA A 307 -16.62 0.76 24.42
CA ALA A 307 -16.05 1.65 23.41
C ALA A 307 -17.08 2.35 22.51
N ASP A 308 -18.31 1.86 22.41
CA ASP A 308 -19.31 2.39 21.47
C ASP A 308 -19.89 3.75 21.90
N SER A 309 -19.64 4.79 21.11
CA SER A 309 -20.13 6.16 21.34
C SER A 309 -21.54 6.43 20.76
N ALA A 310 -22.12 5.50 20.00
CA ALA A 310 -23.45 5.65 19.41
C ALA A 310 -24.58 5.41 20.43
N HIS A 311 -24.34 4.62 21.48
CA HIS A 311 -25.36 4.24 22.46
C HIS A 311 -25.51 5.26 23.60
N THR A 312 -26.72 5.38 24.14
CA THR A 312 -27.02 6.21 25.32
C THR A 312 -26.81 5.39 26.59
N VAL A 313 -26.71 6.06 27.74
CA VAL A 313 -26.58 5.41 29.06
C VAL A 313 -27.70 4.37 29.31
N PRO A 314 -29.00 4.63 29.05
CA PRO A 314 -30.04 3.60 29.20
C PRO A 314 -29.86 2.38 28.29
N THR A 315 -29.42 2.59 27.04
CA THR A 315 -29.15 1.50 26.09
C THR A 315 -28.00 0.64 26.57
N ILE A 316 -26.89 1.24 26.99
CA ILE A 316 -25.72 0.53 27.51
C ILE A 316 -26.07 -0.24 28.78
N ARG A 317 -26.86 0.36 29.69
CA ARG A 317 -27.38 -0.33 30.88
C ARG A 317 -28.13 -1.62 30.52
N SER A 318 -29.02 -1.55 29.53
CA SER A 318 -29.80 -2.70 29.06
C SER A 318 -28.90 -3.78 28.43
N LEU A 319 -27.93 -3.37 27.62
CA LEU A 319 -26.96 -4.27 26.98
C LEU A 319 -26.09 -4.99 28.01
N LEU A 320 -25.52 -4.27 28.98
CA LEU A 320 -24.72 -4.85 30.07
C LEU A 320 -25.54 -5.78 30.96
N THR A 321 -26.80 -5.42 31.24
CA THR A 321 -27.68 -6.28 32.04
C THR A 321 -27.99 -7.58 31.30
N SER A 322 -28.24 -7.51 29.99
CA SER A 322 -28.49 -8.66 29.13
C SER A 322 -27.23 -9.54 28.99
N LEU A 323 -26.06 -8.92 28.82
CA LEU A 323 -24.78 -9.61 28.77
C LEU A 323 -24.46 -10.31 30.09
N LYS A 324 -24.69 -9.63 31.23
CA LYS A 324 -24.59 -10.24 32.57
C LYS A 324 -25.53 -11.41 32.73
N ALA A 325 -26.79 -11.29 32.32
CA ALA A 325 -27.77 -12.38 32.42
C ALA A 325 -27.35 -13.58 31.55
N SER A 326 -26.88 -13.33 30.33
CA SER A 326 -26.36 -14.36 29.43
C SER A 326 -25.11 -15.05 30.00
N ALA A 327 -24.12 -14.27 30.45
CA ALA A 327 -22.89 -14.79 31.04
C ALA A 327 -23.18 -15.55 32.37
N ALA A 328 -24.12 -15.06 33.17
CA ALA A 328 -24.55 -15.73 34.40
C ALA A 328 -25.27 -17.03 34.10
N HIS A 329 -26.13 -17.06 33.08
CA HIS A 329 -26.78 -18.28 32.62
C HIS A 329 -25.75 -19.31 32.13
N LYS A 330 -24.82 -18.91 31.26
CA LYS A 330 -23.72 -19.79 30.78
C LYS A 330 -22.85 -20.30 31.93
N ASN A 331 -22.50 -19.45 32.88
CA ASN A 331 -21.68 -19.84 34.02
C ASN A 331 -22.45 -20.69 35.06
N SER A 332 -23.77 -20.50 35.19
CA SER A 332 -24.65 -21.33 36.02
C SER A 332 -24.79 -22.73 35.44
N MET A 333 -25.12 -22.82 34.14
CA MET A 333 -25.16 -24.08 33.38
C MET A 333 -23.89 -24.90 33.57
N ARG A 334 -22.76 -24.19 33.67
CA ARG A 334 -21.46 -24.79 33.89
C ARG A 334 -21.14 -25.14 35.34
N LYS A 335 -21.43 -24.27 36.31
CA LYS A 335 -21.23 -24.62 37.74
C LYS A 335 -22.16 -25.73 38.20
N GLU A 336 -23.27 -25.90 37.48
CA GLU A 336 -24.13 -27.07 37.54
C GLU A 336 -23.52 -28.28 36.79
N GLU A 337 -22.22 -28.31 36.44
CA GLU A 337 -21.40 -29.48 35.98
C GLU A 337 -21.21 -30.55 37.06
N LYS A 338 -22.28 -30.89 37.77
CA LYS A 338 -22.81 -32.23 37.55
C LYS A 338 -24.02 -32.01 36.67
N TRP A 339 -23.83 -31.90 35.34
CA TRP A 339 -24.96 -31.75 34.43
C TRP A 339 -25.90 -32.88 34.81
N ASP A 340 -27.03 -32.55 35.42
CA ASP A 340 -27.98 -33.54 35.83
C ASP A 340 -28.38 -34.18 34.50
N ALA A 341 -28.02 -35.45 34.28
CA ALA A 341 -28.10 -36.08 32.95
C ALA A 341 -29.50 -35.90 32.33
N ALA A 342 -30.51 -35.71 33.19
CA ALA A 342 -31.86 -35.30 32.86
C ALA A 342 -31.97 -33.97 32.09
N GLN A 343 -31.31 -32.88 32.51
CA GLN A 343 -31.42 -31.56 31.86
C GLN A 343 -30.69 -31.49 30.51
N LEU A 344 -29.50 -32.09 30.41
CA LEU A 344 -28.79 -32.20 29.13
C LEU A 344 -29.59 -33.08 28.17
N SER A 345 -30.16 -34.19 28.65
CA SER A 345 -31.05 -35.03 27.85
C SER A 345 -32.28 -34.26 27.39
N GLU A 346 -32.94 -33.51 28.27
CA GLU A 346 -34.12 -32.70 27.92
C GLU A 346 -33.79 -31.63 26.86
N ARG A 347 -32.67 -30.92 26.99
CA ARG A 347 -32.25 -29.92 25.99
C ARG A 347 -31.80 -30.55 24.68
N THR A 348 -31.08 -31.66 24.73
CA THR A 348 -30.68 -32.41 23.54
C THR A 348 -31.91 -32.97 22.81
N GLU A 349 -32.92 -33.42 23.54
CA GLU A 349 -34.21 -33.86 22.97
C GLU A 349 -35.00 -32.70 22.38
N ARG A 350 -35.02 -31.53 23.02
CA ARG A 350 -35.63 -30.32 22.43
C ARG A 350 -34.91 -29.89 21.16
N PHE A 351 -33.57 -29.86 21.17
CA PHE A 351 -32.76 -29.58 19.99
C PHE A 351 -33.02 -30.60 18.88
N ARG A 352 -33.10 -31.90 19.21
CA ARG A 352 -33.49 -33.01 18.32
C ARG A 352 -34.83 -32.73 17.65
N ASP A 353 -35.84 -32.38 18.44
CA ASP A 353 -37.20 -32.14 17.95
C ASP A 353 -37.31 -30.86 17.12
N ASP A 354 -36.50 -29.85 17.44
CA ASP A 354 -36.41 -28.62 16.68
C ASP A 354 -35.69 -28.82 15.34
N LEU A 355 -34.63 -29.63 15.33
CA LEU A 355 -33.91 -30.02 14.12
C LEU A 355 -34.82 -30.83 13.18
N LYS A 356 -35.66 -31.71 13.75
CA LYS A 356 -36.66 -32.48 12.98
C LYS A 356 -37.61 -31.57 12.19
N LYS A 357 -37.89 -30.35 12.64
CA LYS A 357 -38.75 -29.39 11.92
C LYS A 357 -38.10 -28.86 10.63
N LEU A 358 -36.78 -28.98 10.48
CA LEU A 358 -36.03 -28.53 9.30
C LEU A 358 -35.95 -29.57 8.17
N VAL A 359 -36.40 -30.80 8.43
CA VAL A 359 -36.40 -31.92 7.47
C VAL A 359 -37.76 -32.64 7.46
N LEU A 360 -38.06 -33.38 6.40
CA LEU A 360 -39.36 -34.04 6.22
C LEU A 360 -39.30 -35.49 6.69
N TYR A 361 -40.28 -35.88 7.49
CA TYR A 361 -40.53 -37.27 7.88
C TYR A 361 -41.81 -37.78 7.19
N ASP A 362 -41.84 -39.07 6.86
CA ASP A 362 -43.04 -39.73 6.36
C ASP A 362 -44.01 -40.07 7.50
N LYS A 363 -45.16 -40.67 7.15
CA LYS A 363 -46.22 -41.01 8.13
C LYS A 363 -45.80 -42.07 9.14
N ASP A 364 -44.76 -42.84 8.82
CA ASP A 364 -44.22 -43.90 9.66
C ASP A 364 -43.02 -43.41 10.49
N GLY A 365 -42.69 -42.12 10.40
CA GLY A 365 -41.60 -41.48 11.15
C GLY A 365 -40.21 -41.67 10.54
N ASN A 366 -40.10 -42.15 9.29
CA ASN A 366 -38.81 -42.28 8.60
C ASN A 366 -38.45 -40.97 7.89
N LEU A 367 -37.15 -40.67 7.84
CA LEU A 367 -36.63 -39.49 7.15
C LEU A 367 -36.83 -39.61 5.64
N VAL A 368 -37.60 -38.70 5.06
CA VAL A 368 -37.80 -38.65 3.61
C VAL A 368 -36.52 -38.16 2.98
N THR A 369 -35.89 -38.96 2.11
CA THR A 369 -34.67 -38.57 1.40
C THR A 369 -34.94 -38.36 -0.09
N LYS A 370 -34.01 -37.69 -0.77
CA LYS A 370 -33.95 -37.55 -2.23
C LYS A 370 -32.50 -37.75 -2.71
N PRO A 371 -32.27 -38.20 -3.95
CA PRO A 371 -30.92 -38.27 -4.50
C PRO A 371 -30.30 -36.87 -4.63
N ASP A 372 -29.03 -36.74 -4.23
CA ASP A 372 -28.18 -35.59 -4.49
C ASP A 372 -27.65 -35.69 -5.93
N GLU A 373 -28.10 -34.79 -6.80
CA GLU A 373 -27.76 -34.81 -8.23
C GLU A 373 -26.26 -34.54 -8.51
N ARG A 374 -25.48 -34.09 -7.51
CA ARG A 374 -24.07 -33.72 -7.69
C ARG A 374 -23.09 -34.74 -7.11
N ARG A 375 -23.54 -35.64 -6.23
CA ARG A 375 -22.65 -36.57 -5.51
C ARG A 375 -23.11 -38.02 -5.66
N ALA A 376 -22.24 -38.85 -6.24
CA ALA A 376 -22.47 -40.29 -6.41
C ALA A 376 -21.71 -41.09 -5.34
N VAL A 377 -22.39 -42.04 -4.70
CA VAL A 377 -21.81 -43.06 -3.80
C VAL A 377 -20.99 -44.07 -4.60
N LYS A 378 -21.51 -44.47 -5.77
CA LYS A 378 -20.87 -45.39 -6.71
C LYS A 378 -21.24 -44.97 -8.13
N ARG A 379 -20.27 -44.89 -9.03
CA ARG A 379 -20.50 -44.52 -10.43
C ARG A 379 -20.81 -45.76 -11.27
N ALA A 380 -21.66 -45.60 -12.27
CA ALA A 380 -21.91 -46.62 -13.28
C ALA A 380 -20.60 -46.93 -14.01
N GLY A 381 -20.24 -48.21 -14.08
CA GLY A 381 -18.98 -48.68 -14.67
C GLY A 381 -17.91 -49.10 -13.66
N ASP A 382 -17.90 -48.56 -12.44
CA ASP A 382 -16.95 -48.96 -11.38
C ASP A 382 -17.36 -50.28 -10.70
N VAL A 383 -18.64 -50.66 -10.82
CA VAL A 383 -19.19 -51.89 -10.26
C VAL A 383 -19.85 -52.71 -11.38
N PRO A 384 -19.42 -53.96 -11.62
CA PRO A 384 -20.04 -54.83 -12.62
C PRO A 384 -21.54 -55.01 -12.35
N GLY A 385 -22.39 -54.71 -13.33
CA GLY A 385 -23.85 -54.82 -13.26
C GLY A 385 -24.59 -53.58 -12.74
N LEU A 386 -23.90 -52.45 -12.55
CA LEU A 386 -24.52 -51.19 -12.16
C LEU A 386 -24.74 -50.26 -13.37
N ASP A 387 -26.00 -50.13 -13.82
CA ASP A 387 -26.36 -49.41 -15.04
C ASP A 387 -26.49 -47.89 -14.87
N LYS A 388 -26.54 -47.39 -13.64
CA LYS A 388 -26.70 -45.97 -13.28
C LYS A 388 -25.95 -45.63 -12.00
N ASP A 389 -25.49 -44.38 -11.89
CA ASP A 389 -24.87 -43.87 -10.67
C ASP A 389 -25.82 -44.02 -9.48
N VAL A 390 -25.30 -44.57 -8.38
CA VAL A 390 -26.01 -44.59 -7.10
C VAL A 390 -25.71 -43.27 -6.42
N MET A 391 -26.66 -42.33 -6.49
CA MET A 391 -26.52 -41.01 -5.89
C MET A 391 -26.64 -41.06 -4.36
N ILE A 392 -25.93 -40.16 -3.67
CA ILE A 392 -26.07 -39.98 -2.21
C ILE A 392 -27.52 -39.58 -1.91
N GLN A 393 -28.15 -40.21 -0.93
CA GLN A 393 -29.49 -39.84 -0.48
C GLN A 393 -29.39 -38.75 0.58
N ILE A 394 -30.03 -37.59 0.34
CA ILE A 394 -30.03 -36.45 1.24
C ILE A 394 -31.44 -36.15 1.79
N PRO A 395 -31.58 -35.77 3.07
CA PRO A 395 -32.87 -35.41 3.68
C PRO A 395 -33.68 -34.39 2.87
N ARG A 396 -34.98 -34.61 2.68
CA ARG A 396 -35.89 -33.69 1.98
C ARG A 396 -36.32 -32.59 2.96
N ARG A 397 -36.45 -31.35 2.49
CA ARG A 397 -36.72 -30.16 3.33
C ARG A 397 -38.14 -29.61 3.10
N PRO A 398 -38.85 -29.15 4.15
CA PRO A 398 -40.09 -28.41 4.01
C PRO A 398 -39.84 -27.08 3.27
N LYS A 399 -40.91 -26.47 2.74
CA LYS A 399 -40.82 -25.28 1.87
C LYS A 399 -40.07 -24.12 2.55
N ASP A 400 -40.33 -23.90 3.83
CA ASP A 400 -39.82 -22.76 4.59
C ASP A 400 -38.34 -22.96 5.01
N ALA A 401 -37.89 -24.22 5.15
CA ALA A 401 -36.49 -24.54 5.44
C ALA A 401 -35.59 -24.59 4.17
N LYS A 402 -36.14 -24.30 2.98
CA LYS A 402 -35.34 -24.24 1.74
C LYS A 402 -34.43 -23.02 1.68
N GLU A 403 -34.78 -21.95 2.40
CA GLU A 403 -34.02 -20.69 2.45
C GLU A 403 -32.77 -20.81 3.33
N ILE A 404 -32.70 -21.82 4.20
CA ILE A 404 -31.51 -22.12 5.01
C ILE A 404 -30.49 -22.87 4.14
N PRO A 405 -29.19 -22.52 4.19
CA PRO A 405 -28.15 -23.24 3.47
C PRO A 405 -28.12 -24.73 3.81
N ARG A 406 -27.84 -25.54 2.79
CA ARG A 406 -27.86 -26.99 2.95
C ARG A 406 -26.74 -27.48 3.88
N LYS A 407 -25.53 -26.93 3.72
CA LYS A 407 -24.38 -27.22 4.57
C LYS A 407 -24.69 -27.01 6.05
N THR A 408 -25.37 -25.93 6.41
CA THR A 408 -25.76 -25.64 7.80
C THR A 408 -26.67 -26.73 8.36
N ILE A 409 -27.68 -27.16 7.61
CA ILE A 409 -28.60 -28.23 8.05
C ILE A 409 -27.85 -29.56 8.17
N ASP A 410 -27.02 -29.90 7.18
CA ASP A 410 -26.26 -31.15 7.19
C ASP A 410 -25.26 -31.15 8.38
N SER A 411 -24.59 -30.03 8.67
CA SER A 411 -23.72 -29.89 9.84
C SER A 411 -24.47 -30.04 11.17
N LEU A 412 -25.65 -29.45 11.31
CA LEU A 412 -26.48 -29.61 12.52
C LEU A 412 -26.97 -31.07 12.70
N LEU A 413 -27.19 -31.80 11.61
CA LEU A 413 -27.51 -33.23 11.62
C LEU A 413 -26.27 -34.08 11.96
N GLU A 414 -25.09 -33.72 11.46
CA GLU A 414 -23.83 -34.39 11.81
C GLU A 414 -23.49 -34.19 13.29
N THR A 415 -23.72 -32.99 13.85
CA THR A 415 -23.56 -32.75 15.30
C THR A 415 -24.47 -33.69 16.11
N PHE A 416 -25.65 -33.97 15.59
CA PHE A 416 -26.59 -34.86 16.25
C PHE A 416 -26.12 -36.32 16.27
N ASP A 417 -25.65 -36.81 15.14
CA ASP A 417 -25.08 -38.16 15.02
C ASP A 417 -23.83 -38.29 15.90
N PHE A 418 -22.97 -37.26 15.91
CA PHE A 418 -21.81 -37.16 16.80
C PHE A 418 -22.20 -37.23 18.29
N LEU A 419 -23.23 -36.50 18.71
CA LEU A 419 -23.72 -36.54 20.10
C LEU A 419 -24.28 -37.91 20.48
N ASP A 420 -24.90 -38.64 19.54
CA ASP A 420 -25.42 -39.99 19.77
C ASP A 420 -24.31 -41.04 19.84
N GLU A 421 -23.29 -40.94 18.98
CA GLU A 421 -22.09 -41.77 19.04
C GLU A 421 -21.31 -41.55 20.34
N LEU A 422 -21.21 -40.31 20.80
CA LEU A 422 -20.57 -39.98 22.07
C LEU A 422 -21.30 -40.59 23.27
N LYS A 423 -22.64 -40.49 23.32
CA LYS A 423 -23.45 -41.16 24.34
C LYS A 423 -23.25 -42.67 24.34
N ALA A 424 -23.05 -43.28 23.17
CA ALA A 424 -22.80 -44.70 23.04
C ALA A 424 -21.36 -45.11 23.43
N SER A 425 -20.39 -44.21 23.31
CA SER A 425 -18.96 -44.50 23.50
C SER A 425 -18.52 -44.67 24.96
N GLY A 426 -19.20 -44.05 25.93
CA GLY A 426 -18.93 -44.22 27.36
C GLY A 426 -17.56 -43.75 27.86
N VAL A 427 -16.84 -42.94 27.09
CA VAL A 427 -15.49 -42.45 27.40
C VAL A 427 -15.57 -41.13 28.20
N THR A 428 -14.97 -41.11 29.39
CA THR A 428 -14.90 -39.93 30.27
C THR A 428 -13.90 -38.88 29.74
N GLY A 429 -14.32 -37.61 29.69
CA GLY A 429 -13.54 -36.45 29.21
C GLY A 429 -13.93 -35.94 27.81
N VAL A 430 -14.85 -36.63 27.12
CA VAL A 430 -15.36 -36.21 25.80
C VAL A 430 -16.64 -35.36 25.92
N GLU A 431 -17.21 -35.31 27.12
CA GLU A 431 -18.43 -34.58 27.44
C GLU A 431 -18.25 -33.05 27.29
N ASP A 432 -17.07 -32.51 27.56
CA ASP A 432 -16.79 -31.08 27.42
C ASP A 432 -16.80 -30.63 25.94
N ILE A 433 -16.20 -31.45 25.06
CA ILE A 433 -16.21 -31.23 23.60
C ILE A 433 -17.65 -31.38 23.07
N ALA A 434 -18.39 -32.36 23.57
CA ALA A 434 -19.79 -32.60 23.22
C ALA A 434 -20.69 -31.40 23.58
N VAL A 435 -20.49 -30.85 24.78
CA VAL A 435 -21.23 -29.68 25.28
C VAL A 435 -20.90 -28.45 24.44
N GLU A 436 -19.64 -28.25 24.06
CA GLU A 436 -19.25 -27.11 23.23
C GLU A 436 -19.88 -27.17 21.83
N GLU A 437 -19.78 -28.32 21.15
CA GLU A 437 -20.39 -28.53 19.84
C GLU A 437 -21.92 -28.47 19.90
N PHE A 438 -22.53 -28.99 20.98
CA PHE A 438 -23.97 -28.84 21.22
C PHE A 438 -24.39 -27.38 21.39
N LEU A 439 -23.66 -26.58 22.18
CA LEU A 439 -23.98 -25.17 22.41
C LEU A 439 -23.81 -24.33 21.14
N LYS A 440 -22.80 -24.63 20.31
CA LYS A 440 -22.63 -24.02 18.99
C LYS A 440 -23.83 -24.33 18.10
N ALA A 441 -24.18 -25.61 17.97
CA ALA A 441 -25.31 -26.05 17.16
C ALA A 441 -26.66 -25.50 17.64
N GLU A 442 -26.89 -25.49 18.96
CA GLU A 442 -28.09 -24.90 19.59
C GLU A 442 -28.18 -23.40 19.32
N ALA A 443 -27.07 -22.67 19.36
CA ALA A 443 -27.04 -21.24 19.02
C ALA A 443 -27.41 -20.98 17.56
N ILE A 444 -26.92 -21.80 16.62
CA ILE A 444 -27.28 -21.71 15.20
C ILE A 444 -28.78 -21.99 15.02
N LEU A 445 -29.28 -23.08 15.59
CA LEU A 445 -30.68 -23.48 15.48
C LEU A 445 -31.63 -22.46 16.13
N SER A 446 -31.26 -21.91 17.29
CA SER A 446 -32.03 -20.85 17.95
C SER A 446 -32.10 -19.59 17.09
N GLY A 447 -31.00 -19.22 16.42
CA GLY A 447 -30.99 -18.11 15.46
C GLY A 447 -31.95 -18.34 14.29
N ILE A 448 -31.93 -19.55 13.71
CA ILE A 448 -32.86 -19.95 12.64
C ILE A 448 -34.31 -19.81 13.07
N GLN A 449 -34.63 -20.20 14.31
CA GLN A 449 -36.00 -20.14 14.82
C GLN A 449 -36.48 -18.71 15.08
N LYS A 450 -35.58 -17.84 15.58
CA LYS A 450 -35.89 -16.44 15.87
C LYS A 450 -36.08 -15.61 14.60
N ASP A 451 -35.23 -15.82 13.60
CA ASP A 451 -35.37 -15.19 12.28
C ASP A 451 -35.27 -16.23 11.14
N PRO A 452 -36.39 -16.92 10.81
CA PRO A 452 -36.42 -17.92 9.73
C PRO A 452 -36.03 -17.37 8.35
N GLY A 453 -36.21 -16.06 8.12
CA GLY A 453 -35.81 -15.38 6.90
C GLY A 453 -34.39 -14.78 6.94
N GLY A 454 -33.64 -15.00 8.01
CA GLY A 454 -32.35 -14.36 8.27
C GLY A 454 -31.32 -14.65 7.17
N TYR A 455 -31.20 -15.90 6.73
CA TYR A 455 -30.26 -16.30 5.65
C TYR A 455 -30.57 -15.61 4.32
N LYS A 456 -31.85 -15.49 3.96
CA LYS A 456 -32.26 -14.76 2.75
C LYS A 456 -31.95 -13.27 2.83
N LYS A 457 -32.14 -12.66 4.00
CA LYS A 457 -31.76 -11.26 4.23
C LYS A 457 -30.25 -11.08 4.12
N LEU A 458 -29.48 -12.01 4.72
CA LEU A 458 -28.03 -11.99 4.68
C LEU A 458 -27.52 -12.06 3.23
N THR A 459 -27.94 -13.06 2.45
CA THR A 459 -27.55 -13.17 1.03
C THR A 459 -27.88 -11.90 0.26
N LYS A 460 -29.08 -11.33 0.44
CA LYS A 460 -29.46 -10.08 -0.23
C LYS A 460 -28.59 -8.89 0.19
N ASN A 461 -28.17 -8.83 1.46
CA ASN A 461 -27.33 -7.75 1.95
C ASN A 461 -25.87 -7.90 1.46
N LEU A 462 -25.33 -9.13 1.46
CA LEU A 462 -24.02 -9.43 0.88
C LEU A 462 -23.99 -9.12 -0.62
N ASP A 463 -25.03 -9.50 -1.38
CA ASP A 463 -25.14 -9.17 -2.80
C ASP A 463 -25.15 -7.66 -3.06
N LYS A 464 -25.85 -6.88 -2.20
CA LYS A 464 -25.83 -5.42 -2.28
C LYS A 464 -24.45 -4.84 -1.96
N LEU A 465 -23.74 -5.41 -0.99
CA LEU A 465 -22.37 -5.00 -0.67
C LEU A 465 -21.47 -5.25 -1.88
N ARG A 466 -21.52 -6.44 -2.49
CA ARG A 466 -20.80 -6.77 -3.72
C ARG A 466 -21.12 -5.77 -4.85
N GLU A 467 -22.40 -5.48 -5.07
CA GLU A 467 -22.83 -4.52 -6.10
C GLU A 467 -22.27 -3.11 -5.87
N LYS A 468 -22.26 -2.64 -4.62
CA LYS A 468 -21.68 -1.33 -4.27
C LYS A 468 -20.17 -1.31 -4.48
N VAL A 469 -19.43 -2.34 -4.06
CA VAL A 469 -17.98 -2.44 -4.29
C VAL A 469 -17.65 -2.50 -5.79
N ASP A 470 -18.44 -3.24 -6.58
CA ASP A 470 -18.28 -3.31 -8.04
C ASP A 470 -18.58 -1.98 -8.74
N LYS A 471 -19.48 -1.18 -8.18
CA LYS A 471 -19.77 0.16 -8.70
C LYS A 471 -18.57 1.10 -8.52
N ILE A 472 -17.94 1.08 -7.34
CA ILE A 472 -16.72 1.86 -7.05
C ILE A 472 -15.58 1.44 -7.98
N SER A 473 -15.54 0.18 -8.40
CA SER A 473 -14.49 -0.38 -9.26
C SER A 473 -14.53 0.12 -10.71
N LYS A 474 -15.48 0.98 -11.10
CA LYS A 474 -15.68 1.43 -12.48
C LYS A 474 -15.37 2.91 -12.66
N GLY A 475 -14.82 3.26 -13.83
CA GLY A 475 -14.56 4.66 -14.21
C GLY A 475 -13.45 5.30 -13.37
N LYS A 476 -13.56 6.62 -13.11
CA LYS A 476 -12.56 7.41 -12.38
C LYS A 476 -12.39 6.98 -10.92
N GLU A 477 -13.43 6.42 -10.31
CA GLU A 477 -13.42 5.87 -8.95
C GLU A 477 -12.59 4.57 -8.87
N GLY A 478 -12.47 3.88 -10.00
CA GLY A 478 -11.75 2.61 -10.15
C GLY A 478 -10.27 2.66 -9.79
N ALA A 479 -9.63 3.83 -9.91
CA ALA A 479 -8.19 4.00 -9.70
C ALA A 479 -7.77 4.04 -8.22
N TYR A 480 -8.71 4.21 -7.28
CA TYR A 480 -8.38 4.48 -5.87
C TYR A 480 -8.78 3.33 -4.93
N TYR A 481 -8.02 3.17 -3.86
CA TYR A 481 -8.21 2.18 -2.78
C TYR A 481 -8.40 0.75 -3.32
N ILE A 482 -7.52 0.34 -4.24
CA ILE A 482 -7.64 -0.94 -4.95
C ILE A 482 -7.53 -2.11 -3.96
N GLU A 483 -6.55 -2.06 -3.06
CA GLU A 483 -6.30 -3.13 -2.08
C GLU A 483 -7.43 -3.25 -1.07
N GLU A 484 -7.93 -2.14 -0.53
CA GLU A 484 -9.04 -2.14 0.44
C GLU A 484 -10.34 -2.64 -0.18
N ARG A 485 -10.59 -2.38 -1.46
CA ARG A 485 -11.72 -2.96 -2.19
C ARG A 485 -11.58 -4.46 -2.37
N LEU A 486 -10.39 -4.94 -2.74
CA LEU A 486 -10.14 -6.38 -2.91
C LEU A 486 -10.30 -7.10 -1.58
N ARG A 487 -9.71 -6.56 -0.52
CA ARG A 487 -9.88 -7.06 0.85
C ARG A 487 -11.34 -7.09 1.27
N LEU A 488 -12.10 -6.02 1.02
CA LEU A 488 -13.54 -6.00 1.34
C LEU A 488 -14.33 -7.05 0.55
N LYS A 489 -13.94 -7.38 -0.69
CA LYS A 489 -14.56 -8.50 -1.43
C LYS A 489 -14.25 -9.84 -0.76
N ASP A 490 -12.99 -10.05 -0.38
CA ASP A 490 -12.57 -11.28 0.31
C ASP A 490 -13.28 -11.41 1.67
N ASP A 491 -13.36 -10.33 2.46
CA ASP A 491 -14.08 -10.28 3.74
C ASP A 491 -15.59 -10.60 3.54
N ILE A 492 -16.22 -10.11 2.46
CA ILE A 492 -17.62 -10.44 2.12
C ILE A 492 -17.79 -11.94 1.84
N ASP A 493 -16.86 -12.53 1.07
CA ASP A 493 -16.90 -13.94 0.71
C ASP A 493 -16.62 -14.83 1.93
N GLU A 494 -15.68 -14.45 2.80
CA GLU A 494 -15.41 -15.11 4.08
C GLU A 494 -16.64 -15.07 4.99
N LEU A 495 -17.30 -13.92 5.12
CA LEU A 495 -18.52 -13.82 5.92
C LEU A 495 -19.66 -14.69 5.37
N GLU A 496 -19.78 -14.87 4.05
CA GLU A 496 -20.76 -15.79 3.46
C GLU A 496 -20.50 -17.24 3.90
N ASP A 497 -19.24 -17.65 3.94
CA ASP A 497 -18.83 -18.98 4.35
C ASP A 497 -18.96 -19.17 5.88
N GLU A 498 -18.48 -18.22 6.69
CA GLU A 498 -18.56 -18.29 8.14
C GLU A 498 -20.02 -18.28 8.65
N ALA A 499 -20.91 -17.56 7.95
CA ALA A 499 -22.34 -17.52 8.24
C ALA A 499 -22.98 -18.91 8.28
N LEU A 500 -22.40 -19.90 7.59
CA LEU A 500 -22.91 -21.28 7.56
C LEU A 500 -22.77 -22.00 8.90
N SER A 501 -21.81 -21.57 9.73
CA SER A 501 -21.44 -22.20 11.01
C SER A 501 -21.64 -21.30 12.23
N MET A 502 -22.29 -20.15 12.08
CA MET A 502 -22.59 -19.24 13.20
C MET A 502 -24.08 -18.91 13.32
N ASN A 503 -24.44 -18.27 14.42
CA ASN A 503 -25.79 -17.76 14.60
C ASN A 503 -26.10 -16.67 13.56
N ILE A 504 -27.24 -16.79 12.88
CA ILE A 504 -27.63 -15.90 11.78
C ILE A 504 -27.80 -14.43 12.19
N GLU A 505 -28.20 -14.13 13.43
CA GLU A 505 -28.28 -12.75 13.95
C GLU A 505 -26.88 -12.12 14.07
N LYS A 506 -25.87 -12.93 14.45
CA LYS A 506 -24.47 -12.49 14.47
C LYS A 506 -23.95 -12.22 13.07
N ALA A 507 -24.22 -13.10 12.11
CA ALA A 507 -23.83 -12.91 10.71
C ALA A 507 -24.46 -11.65 10.10
N LEU A 508 -25.74 -11.39 10.38
CA LEU A 508 -26.42 -10.15 9.95
C LEU A 508 -25.81 -8.90 10.58
N THR A 509 -25.41 -8.97 11.85
CA THR A 509 -24.74 -7.87 12.54
C THR A 509 -23.35 -7.62 11.94
N ALA A 510 -22.57 -8.67 11.68
CA ALA A 510 -21.26 -8.58 11.02
C ALA A 510 -21.38 -7.95 9.62
N CYS A 511 -22.39 -8.35 8.85
CA CYS A 511 -22.68 -7.75 7.53
C CYS A 511 -23.01 -6.25 7.64
N THR A 512 -23.75 -5.83 8.67
CA THR A 512 -24.09 -4.42 8.91
C THR A 512 -22.87 -3.61 9.37
N ASP A 513 -22.04 -4.20 10.24
CA ASP A 513 -20.78 -3.60 10.69
C ASP A 513 -19.81 -3.43 9.50
N MET A 514 -19.75 -4.39 8.58
CA MET A 514 -18.95 -4.31 7.35
C MET A 514 -19.40 -3.16 6.45
N GLU A 515 -20.72 -2.98 6.27
CA GLU A 515 -21.28 -1.83 5.53
C GLU A 515 -20.86 -0.49 6.17
N ALA A 516 -21.03 -0.36 7.49
CA ALA A 516 -20.80 0.89 8.20
C ALA A 516 -19.32 1.23 8.42
N LYS A 517 -18.48 0.24 8.72
CA LYS A 517 -17.09 0.44 9.15
C LYS A 517 -16.07 0.29 8.02
N GLN A 518 -16.40 -0.43 6.97
CA GLN A 518 -15.47 -0.66 5.85
C GLN A 518 -15.97 0.02 4.57
N LEU A 519 -17.19 -0.31 4.12
CA LEU A 519 -17.70 0.20 2.84
C LEU A 519 -17.95 1.71 2.84
N HIS A 520 -18.65 2.26 3.85
CA HIS A 520 -18.94 3.70 3.87
C HIS A 520 -17.68 4.58 3.92
N PRO A 521 -16.66 4.31 4.77
CA PRO A 521 -15.40 5.04 4.73
C PRO A 521 -14.69 4.93 3.38
N LEU A 522 -14.73 3.76 2.75
CA LEU A 522 -14.15 3.53 1.43
C LEU A 522 -14.85 4.39 0.35
N GLU A 523 -16.19 4.41 0.32
CA GLU A 523 -16.96 5.28 -0.57
C GLU A 523 -16.62 6.77 -0.37
N GLU A 524 -16.51 7.21 0.88
CA GLU A 524 -16.14 8.60 1.20
C GLU A 524 -14.69 8.91 0.76
N GLY A 525 -13.76 8.00 1.03
CA GLY A 525 -12.35 8.11 0.66
C GLY A 525 -12.16 8.22 -0.86
N VAL A 526 -12.81 7.35 -1.63
CA VAL A 526 -12.78 7.38 -3.10
C VAL A 526 -13.39 8.67 -3.64
N ARG A 527 -14.53 9.11 -3.08
CA ARG A 527 -15.17 10.36 -3.50
C ARG A 527 -14.28 11.58 -3.27
N LYS A 528 -13.58 11.63 -2.14
CA LYS A 528 -12.61 12.67 -1.81
C LYS A 528 -11.41 12.62 -2.76
N ALA A 529 -10.88 11.44 -3.04
CA ALA A 529 -9.78 11.24 -3.98
C ALA A 529 -10.13 11.78 -5.38
N VAL A 530 -11.28 11.40 -5.94
CA VAL A 530 -11.73 11.91 -7.26
C VAL A 530 -11.82 13.45 -7.26
N LYS A 531 -12.40 14.05 -6.22
CA LYS A 531 -12.51 15.51 -6.11
C LYS A 531 -11.13 16.18 -6.00
N ASN A 532 -10.21 15.61 -5.22
CA ASN A 532 -8.86 16.13 -5.06
C ASN A 532 -8.05 16.02 -6.36
N ARG A 533 -8.26 14.95 -7.13
CA ARG A 533 -7.68 14.81 -8.47
C ARG A 533 -8.16 15.90 -9.42
N GLU A 534 -9.45 16.21 -9.43
CA GLU A 534 -10.00 17.31 -10.26
C GLU A 534 -9.47 18.69 -9.85
N LEU A 535 -9.32 18.92 -8.54
CA LEU A 535 -8.66 20.11 -8.00
C LEU A 535 -7.20 20.19 -8.45
N PHE A 536 -6.46 19.09 -8.38
CA PHE A 536 -5.07 19.00 -8.80
C PHE A 536 -4.92 19.36 -10.28
N ASP A 537 -5.75 18.77 -11.15
CA ASP A 537 -5.75 19.06 -12.59
C ASP A 537 -6.04 20.55 -12.88
N THR A 538 -6.81 21.22 -12.03
CA THR A 538 -7.04 22.67 -12.13
C THR A 538 -5.80 23.48 -11.74
N LYS A 539 -5.09 23.07 -10.68
CA LYS A 539 -3.84 23.70 -10.24
C LYS A 539 -2.72 23.53 -11.28
N VAL A 540 -2.63 22.36 -11.90
CA VAL A 540 -1.70 22.07 -13.01
C VAL A 540 -1.84 23.10 -14.13
N LYS A 541 -3.07 23.42 -14.56
CA LYS A 541 -3.32 24.43 -15.61
C LYS A 541 -2.84 25.83 -15.23
N ILE A 542 -2.98 26.22 -13.95
CA ILE A 542 -2.51 27.52 -13.45
C ILE A 542 -0.98 27.58 -13.56
N ILE A 543 -0.28 26.54 -13.09
CA ILE A 543 1.18 26.45 -13.13
C ILE A 543 1.69 26.46 -14.58
N GLU A 544 1.07 25.68 -15.46
CA GLU A 544 1.44 25.63 -16.89
C GLU A 544 1.30 27.00 -17.57
N SER A 545 0.25 27.76 -17.23
CA SER A 545 0.09 29.14 -17.72
C SER A 545 1.26 30.02 -17.31
N GLN A 546 1.65 29.98 -16.04
CA GLN A 546 2.76 30.80 -15.51
C GLN A 546 4.12 30.39 -16.07
N PHE A 547 4.33 29.10 -16.33
CA PHE A 547 5.55 28.61 -16.96
C PHE A 547 5.73 29.14 -18.39
N THR A 548 4.64 29.52 -19.08
CA THR A 548 4.74 30.20 -20.39
C THR A 548 5.05 31.70 -20.27
N GLU A 549 4.86 32.29 -19.09
CA GLU A 549 5.05 33.72 -18.82
C GLU A 549 6.50 34.05 -18.48
N ILE A 550 7.16 33.19 -17.69
CA ILE A 550 8.57 33.34 -17.31
C ILE A 550 9.49 33.57 -18.53
N PRO A 551 9.47 32.76 -19.60
CA PRO A 551 10.24 33.03 -20.82
C PRO A 551 10.00 34.39 -21.46
N LYS A 552 8.74 34.87 -21.44
CA LYS A 552 8.37 36.16 -22.04
C LYS A 552 8.98 37.31 -21.24
N LEU A 553 8.89 37.26 -19.91
CA LEU A 553 9.45 38.27 -19.01
C LEU A 553 10.97 38.32 -19.15
N LEU A 554 11.66 37.17 -19.14
CA LEU A 554 13.10 37.11 -19.36
C LEU A 554 13.49 37.71 -20.73
N SER A 555 12.78 37.36 -21.80
CA SER A 555 13.02 37.94 -23.13
C SER A 555 12.88 39.47 -23.14
N GLN A 556 11.88 40.02 -22.45
CA GLN A 556 11.68 41.47 -22.31
C GLN A 556 12.82 42.13 -21.52
N MET A 557 13.29 41.50 -20.44
CA MET A 557 14.44 41.99 -19.66
C MET A 557 15.72 42.00 -20.49
N GLY A 558 15.92 40.99 -21.33
CA GLY A 558 17.05 40.94 -22.27
C GLY A 558 17.02 42.04 -23.33
N LYS A 559 15.84 42.55 -23.71
CA LYS A 559 15.71 43.71 -24.60
C LYS A 559 15.99 45.03 -23.88
N ALA A 560 15.68 45.11 -22.59
CA ALA A 560 15.82 46.32 -21.78
C ALA A 560 17.25 46.55 -21.27
N ASP A 561 18.08 45.51 -21.07
CA ASP A 561 19.49 45.64 -20.69
C ASP A 561 20.44 44.84 -21.62
N PRO A 562 21.37 45.51 -22.34
CA PRO A 562 22.38 44.87 -23.19
C PRO A 562 23.27 43.83 -22.47
N LYS A 563 23.50 43.95 -21.16
CA LYS A 563 24.29 42.97 -20.39
C LYS A 563 23.51 41.67 -20.19
N LEU A 564 22.19 41.76 -19.94
CA LEU A 564 21.29 40.62 -19.83
C LEU A 564 20.97 40.03 -21.20
N ALA A 565 20.96 40.83 -22.27
CA ALA A 565 20.72 40.39 -23.64
C ALA A 565 21.62 39.23 -24.08
N LYS A 566 22.91 39.25 -23.71
CA LYS A 566 23.85 38.16 -24.04
C LYS A 566 23.58 36.87 -23.26
N MET A 567 23.25 36.97 -21.97
CA MET A 567 22.93 35.81 -21.13
C MET A 567 21.59 35.20 -21.54
N ILE A 568 20.56 36.03 -21.67
CA ILE A 568 19.19 35.63 -22.03
C ILE A 568 19.10 35.19 -23.49
N GLY A 569 19.80 35.85 -24.41
CA GLY A 569 19.86 35.45 -25.82
C GLY A 569 20.52 34.08 -26.05
N SER A 570 21.33 33.59 -25.11
CA SER A 570 21.87 32.22 -25.14
C SER A 570 20.88 31.15 -24.67
N LEU A 571 19.80 31.55 -23.99
CA LEU A 571 18.75 30.65 -23.47
C LEU A 571 17.63 30.41 -24.49
N PHE A 572 17.34 31.38 -25.34
CA PHE A 572 16.21 31.35 -26.25
C PHE A 572 16.69 31.26 -27.70
N ALA A 573 16.87 30.03 -28.21
CA ALA A 573 16.73 29.81 -29.64
C ALA A 573 15.26 30.09 -30.01
N PRO A 574 14.98 31.03 -30.95
CA PRO A 574 13.64 31.60 -31.14
C PRO A 574 12.54 30.60 -31.56
N ASP A 575 12.89 29.38 -31.99
CA ASP A 575 11.95 28.41 -32.53
C ASP A 575 11.65 27.20 -31.62
N GLU A 576 12.37 27.02 -30.50
CA GLU A 576 12.35 25.73 -29.78
C GLU A 576 11.61 25.71 -28.43
N VAL A 577 11.50 26.81 -27.67
CA VAL A 577 11.03 26.70 -26.28
C VAL A 577 10.00 27.77 -25.88
N LYS A 578 8.76 27.30 -25.63
CA LYS A 578 7.59 28.13 -25.24
C LYS A 578 7.28 28.11 -23.74
N GLN A 579 7.99 27.30 -22.95
CA GLN A 579 7.75 27.07 -21.51
C GLN A 579 9.04 27.08 -20.68
N TYR A 580 8.91 27.33 -19.38
CA TYR A 580 10.00 27.22 -18.40
C TYR A 580 10.33 25.75 -18.11
N HIS A 581 11.62 25.40 -18.06
CA HIS A 581 12.09 24.02 -17.80
C HIS A 581 13.11 23.90 -16.64
N GLY A 582 13.36 24.95 -15.86
CA GLY A 582 14.33 24.91 -14.75
C GLY A 582 13.84 24.17 -13.48
N GLU A 583 14.39 24.50 -12.32
CA GLU A 583 14.18 23.80 -11.04
C GLU A 583 12.71 23.70 -10.63
N LEU A 584 11.90 24.72 -10.91
CA LEU A 584 10.46 24.71 -10.65
C LEU A 584 9.72 23.63 -11.48
N ASP A 585 10.20 23.31 -12.68
CA ASP A 585 9.64 22.24 -13.53
C ASP A 585 9.94 20.86 -12.96
N LEU A 586 11.02 20.71 -12.18
CA LEU A 586 11.31 19.47 -11.47
C LEU A 586 10.32 19.22 -10.34
N PHE A 587 10.01 20.25 -9.54
CA PHE A 587 8.96 20.16 -8.53
C PHE A 587 7.57 19.96 -9.15
N PHE A 588 7.34 20.51 -10.36
CA PHE A 588 6.10 20.32 -11.09
C PHE A 588 5.92 18.88 -11.55
N ASP A 589 6.95 18.31 -12.18
CA ASP A 589 6.96 16.90 -12.60
C ASP A 589 6.76 15.99 -11.38
N GLN A 590 7.46 16.22 -10.26
CA GLN A 590 7.27 15.45 -9.01
C GLN A 590 5.83 15.49 -8.48
N ALA A 591 5.19 16.66 -8.51
CA ALA A 591 3.81 16.80 -8.08
C ALA A 591 2.85 16.03 -9.01
N LYS A 592 3.10 16.06 -10.33
CA LYS A 592 2.32 15.30 -11.32
C LYS A 592 2.51 13.80 -11.15
N ASP A 593 3.75 13.35 -11.01
CA ASP A 593 4.08 11.94 -10.84
C ASP A 593 3.42 11.37 -9.57
N LEU A 594 3.49 12.11 -8.46
CA LEU A 594 2.81 11.72 -7.22
C LEU A 594 1.29 11.66 -7.42
N ALA A 595 0.69 12.66 -8.07
CA ALA A 595 -0.75 12.68 -8.30
C ALA A 595 -1.24 11.56 -9.23
N TYR A 596 -0.43 11.16 -10.22
CA TYR A 596 -0.78 10.09 -11.17
C TYR A 596 -0.59 8.70 -10.57
N ASN A 597 0.40 8.52 -9.70
CA ASN A 597 0.65 7.27 -9.00
C ASN A 597 -0.16 7.14 -7.70
N ALA A 598 -0.92 8.17 -7.32
CA ALA A 598 -1.71 8.16 -6.11
C ALA A 598 -2.85 7.12 -6.20
N THR A 599 -2.84 6.18 -5.27
CA THR A 599 -3.87 5.17 -5.06
C THR A 599 -4.81 5.55 -3.93
N THR A 600 -4.42 6.50 -3.07
CA THR A 600 -5.22 6.95 -1.92
C THR A 600 -5.49 8.46 -1.96
N ASN A 601 -6.46 8.90 -1.14
CA ASN A 601 -6.76 10.32 -0.99
C ASN A 601 -5.60 11.12 -0.38
N ASP A 602 -4.82 10.50 0.50
CA ASP A 602 -3.76 11.19 1.24
C ASP A 602 -2.55 11.49 0.34
N GLU A 603 -2.22 10.57 -0.56
CA GLU A 603 -1.23 10.80 -1.63
C GLU A 603 -1.67 11.95 -2.56
N LEU A 604 -2.95 11.99 -2.94
CA LEU A 604 -3.50 13.10 -3.71
C LEU A 604 -3.47 14.42 -2.92
N ALA A 605 -3.79 14.41 -1.63
CA ALA A 605 -3.71 15.59 -0.78
C ALA A 605 -2.27 16.11 -0.68
N HIS A 606 -1.29 15.21 -0.60
CA HIS A 606 0.13 15.58 -0.63
C HIS A 606 0.51 16.17 -2.00
N SER A 607 0.07 15.57 -3.11
CA SER A 607 0.33 16.13 -4.45
C SER A 607 -0.28 17.53 -4.63
N LEU A 608 -1.46 17.77 -4.05
CA LEU A 608 -2.12 19.08 -4.02
C LEU A 608 -1.33 20.10 -3.20
N ASP A 609 -0.80 19.71 -2.04
CA ASP A 609 0.06 20.58 -1.24
C ASP A 609 1.34 20.96 -2.00
N LEU A 610 1.99 20.00 -2.65
CA LEU A 610 3.14 20.27 -3.51
C LEU A 610 2.78 21.24 -4.64
N ALA A 611 1.65 21.03 -5.32
CA ALA A 611 1.17 21.94 -6.36
C ALA A 611 0.85 23.35 -5.82
N ASN A 612 0.25 23.47 -4.64
CA ASN A 612 -0.04 24.76 -4.01
C ASN A 612 1.24 25.51 -3.61
N ARG A 613 2.22 24.81 -3.02
CA ARG A 613 3.54 25.37 -2.71
C ARG A 613 4.26 25.82 -3.97
N LEU A 614 4.14 25.03 -5.04
CA LEU A 614 4.72 25.37 -6.33
C LEU A 614 4.07 26.62 -6.91
N ILE A 615 2.73 26.73 -6.93
CA ILE A 615 2.04 27.96 -7.36
C ILE A 615 2.58 29.18 -6.64
N PHE A 616 2.70 29.12 -5.31
CA PHE A 616 3.26 30.24 -4.54
C PHE A 616 4.70 30.59 -4.93
N ARG A 617 5.55 29.58 -5.17
CA ARG A 617 6.93 29.81 -5.61
C ARG A 617 6.99 30.42 -7.01
N VAL A 618 6.13 29.95 -7.91
CA VAL A 618 6.05 30.42 -9.30
C VAL A 618 5.49 31.84 -9.35
N ASP A 619 4.40 32.12 -8.62
CA ASP A 619 3.83 33.47 -8.46
C ASP A 619 4.88 34.46 -7.98
N ARG A 620 5.59 34.10 -6.90
CA ARG A 620 6.65 34.94 -6.34
C ARG A 620 7.76 35.17 -7.36
N PHE A 621 8.16 34.12 -8.07
CA PHE A 621 9.21 34.22 -9.07
C PHE A 621 8.79 35.09 -10.27
N VAL A 622 7.56 34.97 -10.75
CA VAL A 622 6.98 35.84 -11.79
C VAL A 622 6.94 37.29 -11.31
N LEU A 623 6.46 37.56 -10.09
CA LEU A 623 6.42 38.90 -9.51
C LEU A 623 7.83 39.51 -9.33
N GLU A 624 8.82 38.71 -8.92
CA GLU A 624 10.22 39.15 -8.83
C GLU A 624 10.75 39.56 -10.22
N LEU A 625 10.47 38.77 -11.27
CA LEU A 625 10.85 39.11 -12.65
C LEU A 625 10.12 40.35 -13.17
N GLU A 626 8.82 40.50 -12.91
CA GLU A 626 8.05 41.70 -13.27
C GLU A 626 8.58 42.95 -12.57
N GLY A 627 8.91 42.85 -11.28
CA GLY A 627 9.50 43.95 -10.51
C GLY A 627 10.86 44.37 -11.08
N GLN A 628 11.70 43.39 -11.43
CA GLN A 628 13.01 43.64 -12.07
C GLN A 628 12.86 44.25 -13.47
N LEU A 629 11.89 43.80 -14.27
CA LEU A 629 11.59 44.40 -15.57
C LEU A 629 11.08 45.84 -15.44
N SER A 630 10.21 46.11 -14.47
CA SER A 630 9.72 47.46 -14.16
C SER A 630 10.84 48.41 -13.76
N HIS A 631 11.80 47.93 -12.96
CA HIS A 631 13.01 48.68 -12.62
C HIS A 631 13.83 49.02 -13.87
N LEU A 632 14.06 48.06 -14.77
CA LEU A 632 14.76 48.29 -16.03
C LEU A 632 14.03 49.31 -16.94
N HIS A 633 12.70 49.25 -17.03
CA HIS A 633 11.92 50.23 -17.79
C HIS A 633 12.05 51.64 -17.19
N LYS A 634 12.01 51.78 -15.85
CA LYS A 634 12.22 53.08 -15.19
C LYS A 634 13.60 53.66 -15.49
N LEU A 635 14.65 52.83 -15.47
CA LEU A 635 16.00 53.28 -15.84
C LEU A 635 16.04 53.78 -17.29
N ALA A 636 15.44 53.04 -18.22
CA ALA A 636 15.37 53.45 -19.62
C ALA A 636 14.62 54.78 -19.80
N GLU A 637 13.55 55.01 -19.04
CA GLU A 637 12.84 56.30 -19.04
C GLU A 637 13.67 57.45 -18.46
N MET A 638 14.42 57.22 -17.37
CA MET A 638 15.33 58.21 -16.78
C MET A 638 16.44 58.58 -17.78
N GLU A 639 17.00 57.60 -18.49
CA GLU A 639 18.00 57.82 -19.54
C GLU A 639 17.42 58.66 -20.70
N ALA A 640 16.19 58.34 -21.14
CA ALA A 640 15.50 59.08 -22.20
C ALA A 640 15.15 60.52 -21.79
N LYS A 641 14.92 60.78 -20.50
CA LYS A 641 14.70 62.13 -19.93
C LYS A 641 16.00 62.89 -19.67
N GLY A 642 17.17 62.29 -19.91
CA GLY A 642 18.48 62.92 -19.73
C GLY A 642 18.98 62.95 -18.29
N GLU A 643 18.39 62.15 -17.40
CA GLU A 643 18.81 62.04 -16.01
C GLU A 643 20.11 61.20 -15.91
N LYS A 644 21.02 61.58 -15.00
CA LYS A 644 22.30 60.84 -14.82
C LYS A 644 22.05 59.53 -14.09
N ILE A 645 22.24 58.41 -14.79
CA ILE A 645 22.24 57.06 -14.21
C ILE A 645 23.63 56.76 -13.66
N THR A 646 23.69 56.30 -12.41
CA THR A 646 24.93 55.85 -11.75
C THR A 646 25.04 54.32 -11.74
N ASP A 647 26.22 53.78 -11.42
CA ASP A 647 26.41 52.33 -11.29
C ASP A 647 25.58 51.72 -10.13
N ALA A 648 25.16 52.53 -9.14
CA ALA A 648 24.30 52.10 -8.04
C ALA A 648 22.84 51.89 -8.46
N ASP A 649 22.42 52.51 -9.58
CA ASP A 649 21.06 52.38 -10.12
C ASP A 649 20.92 51.16 -11.05
N ARG A 650 22.03 50.47 -11.35
CA ARG A 650 22.06 49.26 -12.19
C ARG A 650 22.15 48.01 -11.32
N PHE A 651 21.82 46.85 -11.89
CA PHE A 651 21.98 45.57 -11.20
C PHE A 651 23.41 45.38 -10.71
N SER A 652 23.54 45.05 -9.43
CA SER A 652 24.78 44.70 -8.75
C SER A 652 25.40 43.43 -9.33
N ALA A 653 26.68 43.21 -9.01
CA ALA A 653 27.39 41.98 -9.41
C ALA A 653 26.75 40.71 -8.79
N GLU A 654 26.08 40.83 -7.65
CA GLU A 654 25.38 39.72 -6.99
C GLU A 654 24.05 39.40 -7.67
N GLU A 655 23.30 40.43 -8.08
CA GLU A 655 22.07 40.25 -8.88
C GLU A 655 22.37 39.65 -10.25
N LEU A 656 23.48 40.04 -10.90
CA LEU A 656 23.92 39.41 -12.15
C LEU A 656 24.32 37.94 -11.99
N LYS A 657 24.84 37.53 -10.81
CA LYS A 657 25.08 36.10 -10.51
C LYS A 657 23.76 35.32 -10.40
N HIS A 658 22.69 35.94 -9.90
CA HIS A 658 21.37 35.31 -9.82
C HIS A 658 20.83 34.95 -11.21
N PHE A 659 20.89 35.87 -12.17
CA PHE A 659 20.50 35.60 -13.57
C PHE A 659 21.36 34.52 -14.23
N LYS A 660 22.66 34.47 -13.91
CA LYS A 660 23.54 33.40 -14.40
C LYS A 660 23.19 32.03 -13.81
N LYS A 661 22.79 31.96 -12.54
CA LYS A 661 22.31 30.72 -11.93
C LYS A 661 21.00 30.26 -12.59
N LEU A 662 20.11 31.20 -12.90
CA LEU A 662 18.87 30.93 -13.64
C LEU A 662 19.15 30.38 -15.05
N GLU A 663 20.16 30.93 -15.73
CA GLU A 663 20.62 30.47 -17.04
C GLU A 663 21.09 29.01 -16.99
N ASP A 664 21.94 28.67 -16.01
CA ASP A 664 22.46 27.32 -15.84
C ASP A 664 21.36 26.30 -15.47
N ASP A 665 20.41 26.71 -14.63
CA ASP A 665 19.25 25.91 -14.24
C ASP A 665 18.35 25.58 -15.44
N TYR A 666 18.02 26.59 -16.24
CA TYR A 666 17.22 26.41 -17.44
C TYR A 666 17.89 25.49 -18.47
N LYS A 667 19.21 25.63 -18.70
CA LYS A 667 19.96 24.74 -19.62
C LYS A 667 19.92 23.28 -19.19
N LYS A 668 20.06 23.00 -17.89
CA LYS A 668 19.90 21.65 -17.34
C LYS A 668 18.48 21.12 -17.54
N GLY A 669 17.50 21.99 -17.33
CA GLY A 669 16.09 21.74 -17.60
C GLY A 669 15.78 21.28 -19.02
N VAL A 670 16.26 22.04 -20.00
CA VAL A 670 16.09 21.72 -21.44
C VAL A 670 16.75 20.40 -21.80
N ALA A 671 17.96 20.13 -21.29
CA ALA A 671 18.63 18.85 -21.50
C ALA A 671 17.80 17.67 -20.97
N ARG A 672 17.23 17.82 -19.77
CA ARG A 672 16.33 16.82 -19.16
C ARG A 672 15.08 16.56 -20.01
N LYS A 673 14.40 17.60 -20.51
CA LYS A 673 13.24 17.41 -21.40
C LYS A 673 13.61 16.72 -22.71
N LYS A 674 14.79 17.01 -23.25
CA LYS A 674 15.32 16.30 -24.43
C LYS A 674 15.51 14.80 -24.13
N GLU A 675 16.12 14.46 -23.00
CA GLU A 675 16.27 13.07 -22.58
C GLU A 675 14.91 12.37 -22.36
N GLN A 676 13.93 13.06 -21.76
CA GLN A 676 12.56 12.53 -21.59
C GLN A 676 11.89 12.26 -22.94
N LYS A 677 12.07 13.16 -23.93
CA LYS A 677 11.54 12.97 -25.29
C LYS A 677 12.19 11.78 -25.99
N GLU A 678 13.50 11.65 -25.91
CA GLU A 678 14.23 10.49 -26.46
C GLU A 678 13.78 9.18 -25.79
N ALA A 679 13.54 9.18 -24.47
CA ALA A 679 13.02 8.02 -23.75
C ALA A 679 11.58 7.66 -24.19
N LYS A 680 10.71 8.67 -24.40
CA LYS A 680 9.36 8.47 -24.93
C LYS A 680 9.39 7.86 -26.33
N GLU A 681 10.21 8.40 -27.23
CA GLU A 681 10.37 7.88 -28.59
C GLU A 681 10.87 6.42 -28.57
N ALA A 682 11.82 6.09 -27.68
CA ALA A 682 12.32 4.72 -27.51
C ALA A 682 11.27 3.76 -26.93
N PHE A 683 10.41 4.22 -26.03
CA PHE A 683 9.29 3.44 -25.48
C PHE A 683 8.25 3.15 -26.57
N LEU A 684 7.80 4.18 -27.28
CA LEU A 684 6.79 4.05 -28.34
C LEU A 684 7.27 3.19 -29.50
N ALA A 685 8.55 3.27 -29.88
CA ALA A 685 9.14 2.41 -30.89
C ALA A 685 9.08 0.92 -30.53
N LYS A 686 8.95 0.57 -29.25
CA LYS A 686 8.80 -0.81 -28.77
C LYS A 686 7.37 -1.20 -28.45
N SER A 687 6.58 -0.32 -27.85
CA SER A 687 5.20 -0.63 -27.46
C SER A 687 4.27 -0.75 -28.66
N GLY A 688 4.45 0.10 -29.68
CA GLY A 688 3.62 0.12 -30.89
C GLY A 688 3.50 -1.25 -31.57
N PRO A 689 4.63 -1.90 -31.95
CA PRO A 689 4.59 -3.22 -32.57
C PRO A 689 3.90 -4.30 -31.71
N LEU A 690 4.08 -4.27 -30.38
CA LEU A 690 3.46 -5.22 -29.47
C LEU A 690 1.93 -5.05 -29.40
N LYS A 691 1.49 -3.78 -29.37
CA LYS A 691 0.06 -3.41 -29.35
C LYS A 691 -0.62 -3.79 -30.66
N ASP A 692 -0.01 -3.46 -31.80
CA ASP A 692 -0.55 -3.81 -33.13
C ASP A 692 -0.73 -5.33 -33.27
N GLU A 693 0.23 -6.09 -32.77
CA GLU A 693 0.16 -7.55 -32.80
C GLU A 693 -0.90 -8.12 -31.86
N LEU A 694 -0.99 -7.62 -30.63
CA LEU A 694 -2.04 -8.01 -29.68
C LEU A 694 -3.43 -7.62 -30.18
N ASP A 695 -3.57 -6.46 -30.81
CA ASP A 695 -4.81 -6.01 -31.44
C ASP A 695 -5.23 -6.95 -32.57
N MET A 696 -4.29 -7.39 -33.40
CA MET A 696 -4.53 -8.41 -34.42
C MET A 696 -4.97 -9.74 -33.78
N MET A 697 -4.28 -10.19 -32.72
CA MET A 697 -4.57 -11.46 -32.04
C MET A 697 -5.88 -11.46 -31.24
N THR A 698 -6.35 -10.29 -30.79
CA THR A 698 -7.54 -10.13 -29.92
C THR A 698 -8.79 -9.61 -30.64
N SER A 699 -8.67 -9.18 -31.91
CA SER A 699 -9.80 -8.65 -32.69
C SER A 699 -10.91 -9.69 -32.90
N LYS A 700 -12.17 -9.30 -32.63
CA LYS A 700 -13.36 -10.18 -32.70
C LYS A 700 -13.61 -10.77 -34.10
N ASP A 701 -13.09 -10.14 -35.15
CA ASP A 701 -13.33 -10.52 -36.56
C ASP A 701 -12.28 -11.48 -37.13
N ILE A 702 -11.20 -11.78 -36.39
CA ILE A 702 -10.11 -12.65 -36.84
C ILE A 702 -10.12 -13.90 -35.97
N SER A 703 -10.94 -14.89 -36.35
CA SER A 703 -10.99 -16.18 -35.63
C SER A 703 -9.59 -16.79 -35.50
N ILE A 704 -9.33 -17.58 -34.46
CA ILE A 704 -8.08 -18.37 -34.27
C ILE A 704 -7.67 -19.10 -35.56
N LYS A 705 -8.64 -19.50 -36.42
CA LYS A 705 -8.37 -20.10 -37.74
C LYS A 705 -7.58 -19.18 -38.69
N ARG A 706 -7.75 -17.85 -38.63
CA ARG A 706 -6.96 -16.88 -39.41
C ARG A 706 -5.58 -16.64 -38.82
N ILE A 707 -5.42 -16.63 -37.48
CA ILE A 707 -4.11 -16.58 -36.82
C ILE A 707 -3.31 -17.84 -37.20
N LEU A 708 -3.94 -19.03 -37.12
CA LEU A 708 -3.36 -20.29 -37.62
C LEU A 708 -3.08 -20.27 -39.14
N ALA A 709 -3.87 -19.52 -39.93
CA ALA A 709 -3.63 -19.34 -41.36
C ALA A 709 -2.51 -18.33 -41.68
N TYR A 710 -2.23 -17.37 -40.79
CA TYR A 710 -1.08 -16.46 -40.88
C TYR A 710 0.22 -17.23 -40.58
N TYR A 711 0.19 -18.09 -39.56
CA TYR A 711 1.24 -19.07 -39.25
C TYR A 711 1.09 -20.37 -40.08
N LYS A 712 1.10 -20.25 -41.42
CA LYS A 712 0.94 -21.39 -42.35
C LYS A 712 1.80 -22.60 -41.93
N GLY A 713 1.17 -23.75 -41.70
CA GLY A 713 1.85 -25.04 -41.42
C GLY A 713 1.75 -25.56 -39.98
N VAL A 714 0.96 -24.93 -39.11
CA VAL A 714 0.70 -25.40 -37.75
C VAL A 714 -0.55 -26.30 -37.71
N GLU A 715 -0.37 -27.62 -37.76
CA GLU A 715 -1.47 -28.60 -37.82
C GLU A 715 -1.95 -29.11 -36.44
N ARG A 716 -1.66 -28.41 -35.33
CA ARG A 716 -1.83 -29.01 -33.98
C ARG A 716 -2.42 -28.16 -32.84
N VAL A 717 -2.93 -26.96 -33.07
CA VAL A 717 -3.57 -26.21 -31.96
C VAL A 717 -5.06 -26.50 -31.92
N ASP A 718 -5.52 -27.06 -30.80
CA ASP A 718 -6.93 -27.15 -30.43
C ASP A 718 -7.42 -25.76 -30.00
N PRO A 719 -8.25 -25.07 -30.81
CA PRO A 719 -8.72 -23.72 -30.49
C PRO A 719 -9.57 -23.65 -29.22
N SER A 720 -10.05 -24.80 -28.71
CA SER A 720 -10.88 -24.87 -27.50
C SER A 720 -10.09 -24.86 -26.19
N LYS A 721 -8.76 -25.02 -26.25
CA LYS A 721 -7.86 -25.05 -25.07
C LYS A 721 -7.07 -23.76 -24.86
N PHE A 722 -7.15 -22.83 -25.81
CA PHE A 722 -6.36 -21.60 -25.78
C PHE A 722 -7.14 -20.48 -25.10
N ASP A 723 -6.60 -19.97 -23.99
CA ASP A 723 -7.25 -18.91 -23.23
C ASP A 723 -6.97 -17.53 -23.83
N THR A 724 -7.95 -17.02 -24.56
CA THR A 724 -7.89 -15.67 -25.17
C THR A 724 -8.01 -14.53 -24.16
N SER A 725 -8.31 -14.81 -22.88
CA SER A 725 -8.41 -13.77 -21.84
C SER A 725 -7.06 -13.15 -21.52
N ARG A 726 -5.99 -13.96 -21.42
CA ARG A 726 -4.64 -13.48 -21.09
C ARG A 726 -4.05 -12.55 -22.15
N LEU A 727 -4.36 -12.75 -23.43
CA LEU A 727 -3.96 -11.83 -24.51
C LEU A 727 -4.67 -10.47 -24.41
N LYS A 728 -5.90 -10.44 -23.88
CA LYS A 728 -6.62 -9.19 -23.63
C LYS A 728 -6.05 -8.49 -22.40
N GLU A 729 -5.66 -9.23 -21.37
CA GLU A 729 -4.97 -8.71 -20.18
C GLU A 729 -3.61 -8.09 -20.54
N LEU A 730 -2.66 -8.87 -21.08
CA LEU A 730 -1.95 -8.51 -22.32
C LEU A 730 -1.92 -7.04 -22.75
N ARG A 731 -2.90 -6.79 -23.63
CA ARG A 731 -3.17 -5.55 -24.31
C ARG A 731 -3.54 -4.42 -23.35
N LEU A 732 -4.33 -4.72 -22.32
CA LEU A 732 -4.71 -3.74 -21.29
C LEU A 732 -3.48 -3.32 -20.48
N GLU A 733 -2.66 -4.26 -20.00
CA GLU A 733 -1.44 -3.99 -19.26
C GLU A 733 -0.47 -3.10 -20.07
N ILE A 734 -0.28 -3.35 -21.37
CA ILE A 734 0.54 -2.49 -22.23
C ILE A 734 -0.08 -1.11 -22.46
N ALA A 735 -1.41 -1.04 -22.64
CA ALA A 735 -2.12 0.23 -22.81
C ALA A 735 -2.07 1.09 -21.54
N ASP A 736 -2.30 0.48 -20.37
CA ASP A 736 -2.20 1.11 -19.07
C ASP A 736 -0.76 1.56 -18.81
N LEU A 737 0.23 0.76 -19.18
CA LEU A 737 1.65 1.14 -19.07
C LEU A 737 2.00 2.33 -19.97
N GLU A 738 1.45 2.39 -21.19
CA GLU A 738 1.60 3.53 -22.10
C GLU A 738 0.95 4.80 -21.54
N GLU A 739 -0.29 4.70 -21.04
CA GLU A 739 -1.02 5.80 -20.42
C GLU A 739 -0.32 6.32 -19.16
N ASN A 740 0.07 5.42 -18.25
CA ASN A 740 0.80 5.77 -17.03
C ASN A 740 2.18 6.37 -17.34
N SER A 741 2.87 5.82 -18.34
CA SER A 741 4.18 6.31 -18.74
C SER A 741 4.12 7.69 -19.40
N ASP A 742 3.09 7.96 -20.20
CA ASP A 742 2.85 9.28 -20.80
C ASP A 742 2.45 10.31 -19.75
N ALA A 743 1.68 9.90 -18.74
CA ALA A 743 1.21 10.76 -17.67
C ALA A 743 2.32 11.17 -16.67
N SER A 744 3.22 10.24 -16.34
CA SER A 744 4.30 10.41 -15.32
C SER A 744 5.70 10.60 -15.91
N HIS A 745 5.82 10.77 -17.23
CA HIS A 745 7.11 10.92 -17.93
C HIS A 745 8.16 9.83 -17.62
N SER A 746 7.73 8.67 -17.09
CA SER A 746 8.57 7.58 -16.58
C SER A 746 8.96 6.55 -17.65
N HIS A 747 9.01 6.97 -18.93
CA HIS A 747 9.30 6.11 -20.09
C HIS A 747 10.56 5.25 -19.93
N LYS A 748 11.60 5.80 -19.30
CA LYS A 748 12.85 5.11 -19.07
C LYS A 748 12.72 3.94 -18.09
N GLU A 749 11.89 4.10 -17.06
CA GLU A 749 11.66 3.09 -16.02
C GLU A 749 10.69 2.02 -16.54
N ASN A 750 9.62 2.44 -17.22
CA ASN A 750 8.62 1.55 -17.79
C ASN A 750 9.12 0.76 -19.01
N LEU A 751 10.24 1.17 -19.62
CA LEU A 751 10.93 0.36 -20.63
C LEU A 751 11.37 -1.02 -20.12
N ALA A 752 11.62 -1.17 -18.80
CA ALA A 752 11.93 -2.47 -18.20
C ALA A 752 10.67 -3.35 -18.12
N LYS A 753 9.58 -2.80 -17.58
CA LYS A 753 8.28 -3.49 -17.51
C LYS A 753 7.77 -3.88 -18.89
N LEU A 754 7.93 -3.02 -19.90
CA LEU A 754 7.54 -3.32 -21.28
C LEU A 754 8.29 -4.55 -21.85
N LYS A 755 9.57 -4.77 -21.47
CA LYS A 755 10.32 -5.97 -21.86
C LYS A 755 9.81 -7.23 -21.17
N GLU A 756 9.30 -7.12 -19.95
CA GLU A 756 8.69 -8.25 -19.24
C GLU A 756 7.38 -8.65 -19.92
N LEU A 757 6.54 -7.67 -20.28
CA LEU A 757 5.31 -7.89 -21.05
C LEU A 757 5.60 -8.49 -22.45
N GLU A 758 6.65 -8.01 -23.13
CA GLU A 758 7.13 -8.62 -24.39
C GLU A 758 7.51 -10.09 -24.19
N SER A 759 8.16 -10.42 -23.07
CA SER A 759 8.57 -11.80 -22.75
C SER A 759 7.36 -12.70 -22.48
N ALA A 760 6.32 -12.18 -21.82
CA ALA A 760 5.06 -12.89 -21.61
C ALA A 760 4.31 -13.12 -22.94
N LEU A 761 4.33 -12.14 -23.86
CA LEU A 761 3.78 -12.30 -25.21
C LEU A 761 4.56 -13.33 -26.04
N ASP A 762 5.90 -13.34 -25.95
CA ASP A 762 6.74 -14.35 -26.60
C ASP A 762 6.45 -15.77 -26.08
N ALA A 763 6.18 -15.95 -24.78
CA ALA A 763 5.70 -17.22 -24.21
C ALA A 763 4.31 -17.61 -24.77
N MET A 764 3.40 -16.63 -24.83
CA MET A 764 2.13 -16.63 -25.57
C MET A 764 2.23 -17.28 -26.95
N ARG A 765 3.13 -16.73 -27.78
CA ARG A 765 3.41 -17.21 -29.13
C ARG A 765 3.92 -18.64 -29.14
N GLY A 766 4.76 -19.01 -28.17
CA GLY A 766 5.26 -20.36 -28.01
C GLY A 766 4.14 -21.39 -27.84
N GLU A 767 3.13 -21.08 -27.03
CA GLU A 767 1.96 -21.92 -26.83
C GLU A 767 1.07 -22.00 -28.09
N ILE A 768 0.92 -20.89 -28.83
CA ILE A 768 0.14 -20.83 -30.07
C ILE A 768 0.84 -21.56 -31.23
N THR A 769 2.17 -21.62 -31.27
CA THR A 769 2.92 -22.12 -32.43
C THR A 769 3.62 -23.47 -32.18
N GLY A 770 3.72 -23.91 -30.93
CA GLY A 770 4.51 -25.08 -30.51
C GLY A 770 6.01 -24.89 -30.77
N PHE A 771 6.49 -23.63 -30.75
CA PHE A 771 7.90 -23.30 -30.93
C PHE A 771 8.29 -22.19 -29.96
N ARG A 772 9.13 -22.55 -28.99
CA ARG A 772 9.50 -21.69 -27.86
C ARG A 772 10.54 -20.63 -28.24
N GLU A 773 10.07 -19.40 -28.48
CA GLU A 773 10.91 -18.26 -28.89
C GLU A 773 11.95 -17.84 -27.83
N ASP A 774 11.60 -17.98 -26.56
CA ASP A 774 12.50 -17.77 -25.41
C ASP A 774 13.71 -18.73 -25.48
N ILE A 775 13.47 -20.00 -25.78
CA ILE A 775 14.53 -21.02 -25.93
C ILE A 775 15.33 -20.79 -27.23
N ALA A 776 14.68 -20.34 -28.31
CA ALA A 776 15.33 -20.10 -29.60
C ALA A 776 16.40 -19.01 -29.53
N LYS A 777 16.15 -17.91 -28.79
CA LYS A 777 17.14 -16.84 -28.54
C LYS A 777 18.36 -17.34 -27.76
N ASP A 778 18.11 -18.21 -26.79
CA ASP A 778 19.14 -18.76 -25.92
C ASP A 778 20.07 -19.76 -26.62
N ILE A 779 19.58 -20.48 -27.63
CA ILE A 779 20.34 -21.54 -28.32
C ILE A 779 21.63 -21.00 -28.95
N SER A 780 21.65 -19.75 -29.40
CA SER A 780 22.87 -19.08 -29.90
C SER A 780 23.99 -19.08 -28.86
N LYS A 781 23.69 -18.68 -27.61
CA LYS A 781 24.68 -18.62 -26.53
C LYS A 781 25.24 -20.01 -26.19
N PHE A 782 24.39 -21.03 -26.12
CA PHE A 782 24.81 -22.40 -25.82
C PHE A 782 25.62 -23.00 -26.97
N SER A 783 25.23 -22.72 -28.21
CA SER A 783 26.00 -23.08 -29.40
C SER A 783 27.37 -22.43 -29.41
N ASP A 784 27.46 -21.12 -29.15
CA ASP A 784 28.72 -20.37 -29.14
C ASP A 784 29.68 -20.88 -28.06
N ASN A 785 29.16 -21.24 -26.89
CA ASN A 785 29.94 -21.88 -25.84
C ASN A 785 30.50 -23.24 -26.29
N CYS A 786 29.64 -24.11 -26.85
CA CYS A 786 30.06 -25.42 -27.37
C CYS A 786 31.14 -25.28 -28.45
N LEU A 787 30.96 -24.35 -29.39
CA LEU A 787 31.91 -24.08 -30.47
C LEU A 787 33.24 -23.55 -29.93
N THR A 788 33.20 -22.63 -28.98
CA THR A 788 34.41 -22.08 -28.34
C THR A 788 35.17 -23.15 -27.58
N ARG A 789 34.48 -24.01 -26.82
CA ARG A 789 35.08 -25.13 -26.09
C ARG A 789 35.68 -26.17 -27.03
N LEU A 790 34.98 -26.48 -28.12
CA LEU A 790 35.44 -27.40 -29.15
C LEU A 790 36.68 -26.85 -29.89
N ASP A 791 36.71 -25.56 -30.21
CA ASP A 791 37.89 -24.91 -30.82
C ASP A 791 39.09 -24.90 -29.86
N LYS A 792 38.87 -24.61 -28.57
CA LYS A 792 39.91 -24.69 -27.54
C LYS A 792 40.44 -26.11 -27.37
N ALA A 793 39.55 -27.10 -27.25
CA ALA A 793 39.91 -28.51 -27.15
C ALA A 793 40.71 -28.96 -28.37
N LYS A 794 40.25 -28.61 -29.58
CA LYS A 794 40.94 -28.94 -30.83
C LYS A 794 42.32 -28.30 -30.90
N LYS A 795 42.46 -27.00 -30.62
CA LYS A 795 43.76 -26.30 -30.60
C LYS A 795 44.73 -26.93 -29.60
N TYR A 796 44.25 -27.30 -28.42
CA TYR A 796 45.08 -27.95 -27.42
C TYR A 796 45.53 -29.35 -27.87
N ILE A 797 44.61 -30.17 -28.42
CA ILE A 797 44.91 -31.51 -28.93
C ILE A 797 45.91 -31.45 -30.09
N ASP A 798 45.68 -30.56 -31.06
CA ASP A 798 46.47 -30.46 -32.29
C ASP A 798 47.85 -29.79 -32.03
N GLY A 799 47.96 -28.87 -31.07
CA GLY A 799 49.16 -28.04 -30.86
C GLY A 799 49.94 -28.25 -29.56
N THR A 800 49.27 -28.55 -28.46
CA THR A 800 49.88 -28.52 -27.11
C THR A 800 50.07 -29.92 -26.54
N PHE A 801 49.12 -30.83 -26.76
CA PHE A 801 49.17 -32.18 -26.19
C PHE A 801 50.42 -32.97 -26.64
N VAL A 802 50.75 -32.94 -27.94
CA VAL A 802 51.94 -33.63 -28.46
C VAL A 802 53.23 -33.07 -27.85
N ASN A 803 53.31 -31.75 -27.63
CA ASN A 803 54.48 -31.12 -27.02
C ASN A 803 54.55 -31.39 -25.51
N ALA A 804 53.43 -31.31 -24.80
CA ALA A 804 53.36 -31.59 -23.36
C ALA A 804 53.72 -33.05 -23.02
N VAL A 805 53.32 -34.01 -23.88
CA VAL A 805 53.73 -35.41 -23.73
C VAL A 805 55.22 -35.58 -24.04
N LYS A 806 55.76 -34.85 -25.02
CA LYS A 806 57.19 -34.88 -25.37
C LYS A 806 58.08 -34.27 -24.28
N ASP A 807 57.67 -33.15 -23.67
CA ASP A 807 58.46 -32.44 -22.66
C ASP A 807 58.52 -33.16 -21.31
N LYS A 808 57.60 -34.10 -21.05
CA LYS A 808 57.60 -34.96 -19.85
C LYS A 808 58.27 -36.32 -20.05
N GLN A 809 58.94 -36.53 -21.19
CA GLN A 809 59.79 -37.70 -21.43
C GLN A 809 61.24 -37.39 -21.05
N ASP A 810 61.87 -38.28 -20.28
CA ASP A 810 63.28 -38.12 -19.89
C ASP A 810 64.21 -38.23 -21.11
N ALA A 811 65.28 -37.42 -21.11
CA ALA A 811 66.22 -37.33 -22.23
C ALA A 811 66.92 -38.67 -22.50
N GLY A 812 66.52 -39.36 -23.58
CA GLY A 812 67.10 -40.63 -24.02
C GLY A 812 66.10 -41.78 -24.18
N GLU A 813 64.86 -41.62 -23.73
CA GLU A 813 63.78 -42.59 -23.96
C GLU A 813 62.80 -42.08 -25.03
N GLU A 814 62.91 -42.56 -26.28
CA GLU A 814 61.82 -42.44 -27.26
C GLU A 814 60.70 -43.45 -26.93
N ALA A 815 60.11 -43.35 -25.73
CA ALA A 815 59.05 -44.26 -25.30
C ALA A 815 57.76 -44.09 -26.12
N VAL A 816 57.57 -42.96 -26.81
CA VAL A 816 56.41 -42.72 -27.67
C VAL A 816 56.80 -41.99 -28.96
N ASP A 817 56.62 -42.67 -30.11
CA ASP A 817 56.83 -42.12 -31.45
C ASP A 817 55.96 -40.86 -31.70
N VAL A 818 56.59 -39.74 -32.05
CA VAL A 818 55.93 -38.46 -32.37
C VAL A 818 54.93 -38.61 -33.53
N ALA A 819 55.23 -39.47 -34.51
CA ALA A 819 54.30 -39.75 -35.60
C ALA A 819 53.07 -40.52 -35.10
N ALA A 820 53.24 -41.45 -34.15
CA ALA A 820 52.13 -42.14 -33.49
C ALA A 820 51.29 -41.19 -32.61
N LEU A 821 51.91 -40.28 -31.86
CA LEU A 821 51.20 -39.24 -31.08
C LEU A 821 50.43 -38.27 -31.97
N ARG A 822 51.01 -37.85 -33.11
CA ARG A 822 50.30 -37.00 -34.08
C ARG A 822 49.13 -37.74 -34.74
N LYS A 823 49.29 -39.04 -35.06
CA LYS A 823 48.18 -39.89 -35.53
C LYS A 823 47.10 -40.04 -34.46
N PHE A 824 47.49 -40.22 -33.20
CA PHE A 824 46.57 -40.30 -32.06
C PHE A 824 45.83 -38.98 -31.85
N ALA A 825 46.53 -37.84 -31.80
CA ALA A 825 45.93 -36.51 -31.71
C ALA A 825 44.96 -36.25 -32.88
N SER A 826 45.35 -36.57 -34.12
CA SER A 826 44.48 -36.48 -35.30
C SER A 826 43.25 -37.37 -35.20
N SER A 827 43.40 -38.57 -34.62
CA SER A 827 42.28 -39.49 -34.39
C SER A 827 41.30 -39.01 -33.30
N ILE A 828 41.78 -38.19 -32.35
CA ILE A 828 40.96 -37.53 -31.33
C ILE A 828 40.30 -36.27 -31.89
N SER A 829 40.98 -35.47 -32.72
CA SER A 829 40.46 -34.20 -33.23
C SER A 829 39.46 -34.34 -34.37
N GLN A 830 39.60 -35.37 -35.23
CA GLN A 830 38.67 -35.65 -36.33
C GLN A 830 37.18 -35.77 -35.92
N PRO A 831 36.79 -36.46 -34.83
CA PRO A 831 35.39 -36.53 -34.40
C PRO A 831 34.83 -35.23 -33.80
N LEU A 832 35.65 -34.20 -33.53
CA LEU A 832 35.25 -33.00 -32.77
C LEU A 832 34.88 -31.80 -33.67
N ALA A 833 33.99 -31.95 -34.66
CA ALA A 833 33.63 -30.84 -35.58
C ALA A 833 32.12 -30.59 -35.72
N LEU A 834 31.70 -29.31 -35.63
CA LEU A 834 30.30 -28.86 -35.76
C LEU A 834 30.13 -27.77 -36.84
N ALA A 835 30.51 -28.06 -38.08
CA ALA A 835 30.68 -27.05 -39.12
C ALA A 835 29.40 -26.28 -39.52
N GLU A 836 28.21 -26.92 -39.51
CA GLU A 836 26.96 -26.24 -39.90
C GLU A 836 26.09 -25.82 -38.69
N LEU A 837 26.55 -26.07 -37.47
CA LEU A 837 25.78 -25.72 -36.27
C LEU A 837 25.53 -24.20 -36.19
N PRO A 838 26.52 -23.30 -36.40
CA PRO A 838 26.29 -21.86 -36.37
C PRO A 838 25.21 -21.41 -37.37
N LYS A 839 25.22 -22.00 -38.56
CA LYS A 839 24.28 -21.69 -39.63
C LYS A 839 22.87 -22.16 -39.29
N ASN A 840 22.72 -23.37 -38.76
CA ASN A 840 21.41 -23.88 -38.33
C ASN A 840 20.88 -23.08 -37.13
N VAL A 841 21.73 -22.72 -36.18
CA VAL A 841 21.39 -21.91 -35.01
C VAL A 841 20.97 -20.49 -35.40
N ALA A 842 21.67 -19.86 -36.34
CA ALA A 842 21.28 -18.57 -36.89
C ALA A 842 19.88 -18.62 -37.53
N VAL A 843 19.56 -19.69 -38.27
CA VAL A 843 18.21 -19.89 -38.83
C VAL A 843 17.18 -20.11 -37.72
N ILE A 844 17.50 -20.89 -36.68
CA ILE A 844 16.60 -21.14 -35.53
C ILE A 844 16.29 -19.84 -34.77
N ALA A 845 17.28 -18.98 -34.56
CA ALA A 845 17.16 -17.74 -33.80
C ALA A 845 16.52 -16.59 -34.62
N ASP A 846 16.51 -16.68 -35.95
CA ASP A 846 15.96 -15.66 -36.83
C ASP A 846 14.43 -15.77 -36.93
N LYS A 847 13.74 -14.86 -36.24
CA LYS A 847 12.26 -14.75 -36.25
C LYS A 847 11.68 -14.46 -37.63
N SER A 848 12.46 -13.94 -38.58
CA SER A 848 11.99 -13.68 -39.95
C SER A 848 11.91 -14.94 -40.82
N LYS A 849 12.53 -16.05 -40.38
CA LYS A 849 12.52 -17.33 -41.09
C LYS A 849 11.24 -18.10 -40.83
N ASP A 850 10.79 -18.80 -41.87
CA ASP A 850 9.58 -19.61 -41.78
C ASP A 850 9.75 -20.74 -40.76
N LEU A 851 8.67 -21.08 -40.04
CA LEU A 851 8.70 -22.07 -38.97
C LEU A 851 9.17 -23.45 -39.49
N LYS A 852 8.86 -23.78 -40.75
CA LYS A 852 9.33 -25.01 -41.41
C LYS A 852 10.85 -25.00 -41.59
N GLU A 853 11.43 -23.87 -41.95
CA GLU A 853 12.89 -23.70 -42.08
C GLU A 853 13.57 -23.80 -40.72
N ARG A 854 12.99 -23.16 -39.70
CA ARG A 854 13.47 -23.19 -38.31
C ARG A 854 13.42 -24.60 -37.71
N LYS A 855 12.32 -25.34 -37.92
CA LYS A 855 12.20 -26.75 -37.50
C LYS A 855 13.18 -27.67 -38.23
N LYS A 856 13.39 -27.47 -39.54
CA LYS A 856 14.39 -28.21 -40.31
C LYS A 856 15.81 -27.90 -39.82
N ALA A 857 16.11 -26.65 -39.52
CA ALA A 857 17.38 -26.24 -38.94
C ALA A 857 17.61 -26.85 -37.55
N ARG A 858 16.56 -26.91 -36.70
CA ARG A 858 16.57 -27.62 -35.41
C ARG A 858 16.92 -29.10 -35.58
N GLU A 859 16.26 -29.80 -36.51
CA GLU A 859 16.56 -31.21 -36.79
C GLU A 859 17.98 -31.40 -37.32
N ASN A 860 18.45 -30.52 -38.19
CA ASN A 860 19.83 -30.55 -38.70
C ASN A 860 20.85 -30.28 -37.59
N ALA A 861 20.57 -29.36 -36.67
CA ALA A 861 21.41 -29.10 -35.50
C ALA A 861 21.46 -30.34 -34.58
N LEU A 862 20.31 -30.97 -34.29
CA LEU A 862 20.25 -32.22 -33.52
C LEU A 862 21.02 -33.37 -34.19
N ARG A 863 20.96 -33.45 -35.53
CA ARG A 863 21.74 -34.43 -36.31
C ARG A 863 23.25 -34.20 -36.25
N GLN A 864 23.71 -33.02 -35.81
CA GLN A 864 25.13 -32.74 -35.59
C GLN A 864 25.53 -32.91 -34.12
N VAL A 865 24.69 -32.47 -33.19
CA VAL A 865 24.96 -32.53 -31.75
C VAL A 865 24.93 -33.97 -31.23
N ARG A 866 23.92 -34.78 -31.61
CA ARG A 866 23.75 -36.15 -31.10
C ARG A 866 24.92 -37.08 -31.44
N PRO A 867 25.41 -37.15 -32.69
CA PRO A 867 26.58 -37.96 -33.01
C PRO A 867 27.82 -37.55 -32.21
N LEU A 868 28.00 -36.25 -31.95
CA LEU A 868 29.14 -35.76 -31.20
C LEU A 868 29.06 -36.17 -29.73
N ILE A 869 27.89 -36.06 -29.09
CA ILE A 869 27.67 -36.57 -27.72
C ILE A 869 27.98 -38.07 -27.67
N ALA A 870 27.43 -38.85 -28.62
CA ALA A 870 27.67 -40.28 -28.70
C ALA A 870 29.15 -40.62 -28.96
N GLN A 871 29.89 -39.80 -29.71
CA GLN A 871 31.32 -39.98 -29.96
C GLN A 871 32.17 -39.63 -28.74
N LEU A 872 31.86 -38.55 -28.02
CA LEU A 872 32.50 -38.24 -26.74
C LEU A 872 32.30 -39.38 -25.73
N ASP A 873 31.11 -39.98 -25.74
CA ASP A 873 30.77 -41.08 -24.82
C ASP A 873 31.39 -42.42 -25.19
N ASN A 874 31.55 -42.73 -26.49
CA ASN A 874 31.91 -44.08 -26.95
C ASN A 874 33.28 -44.20 -27.63
N SER A 875 33.92 -43.09 -28.02
CA SER A 875 35.23 -43.16 -28.69
C SER A 875 36.31 -43.54 -27.68
N LYS A 876 36.89 -44.74 -27.85
CA LYS A 876 37.99 -45.22 -27.01
C LYS A 876 39.19 -44.26 -27.00
N ALA A 877 39.49 -43.60 -28.12
CA ALA A 877 40.59 -42.63 -28.20
C ALA A 877 40.31 -41.37 -27.35
N ILE A 878 39.08 -40.84 -27.41
CA ILE A 878 38.66 -39.70 -26.60
C ILE A 878 38.61 -40.07 -25.12
N GLN A 879 38.06 -41.23 -24.77
CA GLN A 879 38.03 -41.72 -23.39
C GLN A 879 39.45 -41.91 -22.81
N LEU A 880 40.38 -42.44 -23.62
CA LEU A 880 41.78 -42.59 -23.22
C LEU A 880 42.45 -41.23 -23.03
N TYR A 881 42.18 -40.27 -23.92
CA TYR A 881 42.65 -38.90 -23.78
C TYR A 881 42.08 -38.21 -22.52
N MET A 882 40.78 -38.39 -22.23
CA MET A 882 40.12 -37.83 -21.05
C MET A 882 40.68 -38.36 -19.73
N ARG A 883 41.30 -39.55 -19.75
CA ARG A 883 41.93 -40.22 -18.61
C ARG A 883 43.45 -40.08 -18.59
N HIS A 884 44.03 -39.36 -19.54
CA HIS A 884 45.48 -39.35 -19.73
C HIS A 884 46.16 -38.51 -18.65
N PRO A 885 47.20 -39.02 -17.97
CA PRO A 885 47.85 -38.33 -16.84
C PRO A 885 48.61 -37.05 -17.23
N PHE A 886 48.73 -36.75 -18.53
CA PHE A 886 49.34 -35.51 -19.03
C PHE A 886 48.33 -34.46 -19.52
N SER A 887 47.03 -34.67 -19.30
CA SER A 887 45.98 -33.68 -19.59
C SER A 887 45.70 -32.78 -18.38
N ASP A 888 46.68 -31.96 -17.96
CA ASP A 888 46.66 -31.22 -16.68
C ASP A 888 45.84 -29.90 -16.67
N LEU A 889 45.12 -29.56 -17.74
CA LEU A 889 44.14 -28.44 -17.74
C LEU A 889 42.72 -28.98 -17.57
N PRO A 890 41.77 -28.20 -16.99
CA PRO A 890 40.36 -28.60 -16.92
C PRO A 890 39.92 -29.00 -18.31
N ASN A 891 39.72 -30.31 -18.50
CA ASN A 891 39.66 -30.88 -19.83
C ASN A 891 38.46 -30.27 -20.57
N ASP A 892 38.70 -29.40 -21.56
CA ASP A 892 37.61 -28.70 -22.25
C ASP A 892 36.59 -29.70 -22.85
N LEU A 893 37.00 -30.96 -23.11
CA LEU A 893 36.12 -32.06 -23.48
C LEU A 893 35.20 -32.55 -22.33
N ASN A 894 35.68 -32.55 -21.09
CA ASN A 894 34.85 -32.86 -19.91
C ASN A 894 33.78 -31.78 -19.68
N ILE A 895 34.07 -30.54 -20.04
CA ILE A 895 33.14 -29.40 -19.92
C ILE A 895 32.19 -29.34 -21.13
N LEU A 896 32.71 -29.66 -22.33
CA LEU A 896 31.96 -29.67 -23.58
C LEU A 896 30.78 -30.66 -23.54
N ARG A 897 30.96 -31.84 -22.91
CA ARG A 897 29.89 -32.85 -22.84
C ARG A 897 28.61 -32.33 -22.14
N PRO A 898 28.66 -31.81 -20.89
CA PRO A 898 27.51 -31.16 -20.27
C PRO A 898 26.89 -30.04 -21.12
N GLU A 899 27.71 -29.19 -21.76
CA GLU A 899 27.21 -28.10 -22.61
C GLU A 899 26.47 -28.61 -23.85
N LEU A 900 26.97 -29.66 -24.51
CA LEU A 900 26.31 -30.31 -25.64
C LEU A 900 25.00 -30.98 -25.24
N VAL A 901 24.95 -31.61 -24.07
CA VAL A 901 23.70 -32.20 -23.53
C VAL A 901 22.67 -31.11 -23.26
N GLN A 902 23.07 -29.98 -22.67
CA GLN A 902 22.17 -28.83 -22.47
C GLN A 902 21.68 -28.25 -23.80
N LEU A 903 22.56 -28.15 -24.81
CA LEU A 903 22.19 -27.73 -26.15
C LEU A 903 21.20 -28.72 -26.80
N GLU A 904 21.41 -30.02 -26.66
CA GLU A 904 20.47 -31.05 -27.12
C GLU A 904 19.10 -30.90 -26.44
N VAL A 905 19.06 -30.77 -25.12
CA VAL A 905 17.82 -30.58 -24.36
C VAL A 905 17.08 -29.33 -24.84
N LYS A 906 17.77 -28.20 -25.03
CA LYS A 906 17.15 -26.97 -25.56
C LYS A 906 16.63 -27.14 -26.99
N LEU A 907 17.39 -27.80 -27.86
CA LEU A 907 16.95 -28.10 -29.23
C LEU A 907 15.77 -29.08 -29.27
N LEU A 908 15.65 -29.99 -28.30
CA LEU A 908 14.50 -30.88 -28.14
C LEU A 908 13.27 -30.14 -27.63
N SER A 909 13.45 -29.25 -26.65
CA SER A 909 12.39 -28.42 -26.07
C SER A 909 11.76 -27.44 -27.07
N LEU A 910 12.45 -27.10 -28.16
CA LEU A 910 11.88 -26.37 -29.31
C LEU A 910 10.87 -27.18 -30.15
N GLY A 911 10.72 -28.49 -29.89
CA GLY A 911 9.83 -29.37 -30.62
C GLY A 911 8.57 -29.80 -29.91
N GLY A 912 8.37 -29.35 -28.66
CA GLY A 912 7.21 -29.65 -27.83
C GLY A 912 5.95 -28.94 -28.30
#